data_AF-A0A5B9VV99-F1
#
_entry.id   AF-A0A5B9VV99-F1
#
_cell.length_a   1.000
_cell.length_b   1.000
_cell.length_c   1.000
_cell.angle_alpha   90.00
_cell.angle_beta   90.00
_cell.angle_gamma   90.00
#
_symmetry.space_group_name_H-M   'P 1'
#
loop_
_entity.id
_entity.type
_entity.pdbx_description
1 polymer ?
#
loop_
_entity_poly.entity_id
_entity_poly.type
_entity_poly.pdbx_seq_one_letter_code
_entity_poly.pdbx_strand_id
1 'polypeptide(L)'
;MRVALIFDDRLRPDTTGIHARAALRSLADVVHFLPDRRGEIPASGFDLYLSMDDDSDHRLPSPLRPLAYWAIDTHLDFDARLERARRCDLVFAAQRDGADRLRDRGVATSTWLPLACDPDVHRKLDVPKTLDVAFVGNLFPGARAELLGRLAGRFPGHFIGRAFGDEMARIYSSSRVVFNRSLGDDVNMRVFEALACGSLLVTNDLAGNGLGELFVVGEHLVTYRDADDLLAKVAHHLQHDGERERIAAAGRAEALAGHTYRHRMEALLARAGEVLGDLGRVTIPVPFAGGSHVSFRPSGRPPGLTSVIVPCFDQLEFTRECVRALVRKTGRPWELIVVDNGSTDGTDRYLAGVADAAPMAVRVIGNASNRGFPAAVNQGLAAARGEYLVLLNNDAVVTDGWLDQLVALADSDPAIGMAGPMSNYASPPQLVEDVPYKDLDAMHGFAARWREEHRGQWLTAGKLSGFCLLMKRAVYEAIGGLDERFGLGFFDDDDLGRRARDAGFTLAVARDLFVHHFGSRTFTGQGIDAAALLEANAKVYAAKWGELQGTAVTLAPWPGHSHGRGFETQIDTDEHRWGEGVRDGKTAGGGRVGRGCVPGVGVEQVRAGGVPGSPNPISMPYPCESVSIRGSKSPGPIRGGTKAQVSLTMIVRDEEDNLPQCLGSVAGLFDEVVVVDTGSRDRTTEIARGFGARVFDFVWVDDFAAARNAALARARGDYAFWLDADDVVEPQERAKLERLLASLPADEAGQAAYVVRCACDPEPDGRGGNTVVDHIRLFPVREGVRWTYAVHEQILPALRRAGVPVRWSDVTVRHTGYSDPALRGRKLERDARILEADLAERPGDPFVLFNLGSIAVERQDWPRALELLQRSLSGSAPSDSITRKLFALIARCRQMLGDLPRAIAACDEGLSFFPDDAELLFRKAVAHRGSGDPAGAEASWRRILGLRRPEEFASVDQGIYGHLTRRNLAALAEERGELAVALEHWRAVQHECHGDEEALHAVRRLGNSAGGP
;
A
#
# COMPACT_ATOMS: atom_id res chain seq x y z
N MET A 1 -5.79 33.69 -2.02
CA MET A 1 -7.01 33.07 -1.49
C MET A 1 -6.66 31.71 -0.93
N ARG A 2 -7.28 31.30 0.19
CA ARG A 2 -7.10 30.01 0.84
C ARG A 2 -8.38 29.18 0.74
N VAL A 3 -8.32 28.04 0.06
CA VAL A 3 -9.48 27.25 -0.35
C VAL A 3 -9.46 25.87 0.33
N ALA A 4 -10.54 25.55 1.05
CA ALA A 4 -10.83 24.20 1.51
C ALA A 4 -11.59 23.47 0.40
N LEU A 5 -10.89 22.65 -0.37
CA LEU A 5 -11.46 21.88 -1.47
C LEU A 5 -11.96 20.53 -0.96
N ILE A 6 -13.25 20.22 -1.11
CA ILE A 6 -13.90 19.11 -0.43
C ILE A 6 -14.55 18.16 -1.46
N PHE A 7 -13.98 16.96 -1.61
CA PHE A 7 -14.47 15.87 -2.47
C PHE A 7 -13.74 14.55 -2.17
N ASP A 8 -14.32 13.40 -2.54
CA ASP A 8 -13.66 12.10 -2.40
C ASP A 8 -12.74 11.76 -3.60
N ASP A 9 -11.44 11.53 -3.34
CA ASP A 9 -10.45 11.08 -4.34
C ASP A 9 -10.14 9.57 -4.29
N ARG A 10 -10.79 8.81 -3.39
CA ARG A 10 -10.53 7.37 -3.16
C ARG A 10 -11.35 6.45 -4.06
N LEU A 11 -12.53 6.91 -4.51
CA LEU A 11 -13.49 6.11 -5.27
C LEU A 11 -13.21 6.10 -6.79
N ARG A 12 -12.67 7.18 -7.34
CA ARG A 12 -12.30 7.31 -8.77
C ARG A 12 -10.99 8.09 -8.91
N PRO A 13 -9.93 7.51 -9.53
CA PRO A 13 -8.64 8.19 -9.69
C PRO A 13 -8.64 9.30 -10.76
N ASP A 14 -9.75 9.50 -11.45
CA ASP A 14 -9.94 10.43 -12.58
C ASP A 14 -11.23 11.28 -12.34
N THR A 15 -11.47 11.68 -11.09
CA THR A 15 -12.62 12.52 -10.71
C THR A 15 -12.35 14.00 -10.99
N THR A 16 -13.39 14.76 -11.37
CA THR A 16 -13.33 16.21 -11.64
C THR A 16 -12.62 17.00 -10.53
N GLY A 17 -12.74 16.56 -9.27
CA GLY A 17 -12.04 17.16 -8.14
C GLY A 17 -10.51 17.09 -8.23
N ILE A 18 -9.92 16.06 -8.85
CA ILE A 18 -8.47 15.92 -9.00
C ILE A 18 -7.92 16.97 -9.98
N HIS A 19 -8.53 17.13 -11.15
CA HIS A 19 -8.14 18.17 -12.11
C HIS A 19 -8.40 19.58 -11.56
N ALA A 20 -9.51 19.77 -10.83
CA ALA A 20 -9.79 21.03 -10.14
C ALA A 20 -8.74 21.35 -9.07
N ARG A 21 -8.30 20.35 -8.28
CA ARG A 21 -7.21 20.46 -7.29
C ARG A 21 -5.87 20.80 -7.93
N ALA A 22 -5.53 20.15 -9.04
CA ALA A 22 -4.32 20.43 -9.81
C ALA A 22 -4.32 21.88 -10.35
N ALA A 23 -5.42 22.30 -10.97
CA ALA A 23 -5.60 23.67 -11.44
C ALA A 23 -5.54 24.71 -10.31
N LEU A 24 -6.32 24.52 -9.23
CA LEU A 24 -6.41 25.46 -8.10
C LEU A 24 -5.07 25.64 -7.37
N ARG A 25 -4.22 24.61 -7.29
CA ARG A 25 -2.87 24.73 -6.70
C ARG A 25 -1.98 25.77 -7.38
N SER A 26 -2.26 26.10 -8.65
CA SER A 26 -1.56 27.16 -9.39
C SER A 26 -2.20 28.57 -9.25
N LEU A 27 -3.25 28.70 -8.43
CA LEU A 27 -4.12 29.88 -8.30
C LEU A 27 -4.38 30.31 -6.85
N ALA A 28 -4.31 29.38 -5.89
CA ALA A 28 -4.69 29.55 -4.49
C ALA A 28 -3.85 28.65 -3.55
N ASP A 29 -3.86 28.96 -2.25
CA ASP A 29 -3.48 27.98 -1.21
C ASP A 29 -4.64 26.98 -1.08
N VAL A 30 -4.41 25.70 -1.34
CA VAL A 30 -5.46 24.68 -1.45
C VAL A 30 -5.19 23.53 -0.48
N VAL A 31 -6.04 23.41 0.53
CA VAL A 31 -6.09 22.21 1.37
C VAL A 31 -7.27 21.36 0.89
N HIS A 32 -6.99 20.12 0.53
CA HIS A 32 -8.03 19.15 0.16
C HIS A 32 -8.46 18.35 1.39
N PHE A 33 -9.77 18.13 1.51
CA PHE A 33 -10.39 17.36 2.58
C PHE A 33 -11.32 16.30 2.00
N LEU A 34 -11.34 15.13 2.64
CA LEU A 34 -12.33 14.10 2.37
C LEU A 34 -13.67 14.45 3.06
N PRO A 35 -14.82 14.33 2.36
CA PRO A 35 -16.12 14.83 2.82
C PRO A 35 -16.80 13.98 3.93
N ASP A 36 -16.31 12.75 4.15
CA ASP A 36 -16.67 11.90 5.28
C ASP A 36 -15.90 12.24 6.57
N ARG A 37 -14.64 12.70 6.44
CA ARG A 37 -13.76 13.16 7.52
C ARG A 37 -14.14 14.54 8.06
N ARG A 38 -15.43 14.71 8.38
CA ARG A 38 -16.08 15.97 8.78
C ARG A 38 -15.44 16.63 10.01
N GLY A 39 -14.80 15.87 10.88
CA GLY A 39 -14.06 16.38 12.05
C GLY A 39 -12.69 16.99 11.72
N GLU A 40 -12.13 16.71 10.54
CA GLU A 40 -10.87 17.29 10.07
C GLU A 40 -11.06 18.62 9.33
N ILE A 41 -12.27 18.92 8.84
CA ILE A 41 -12.60 20.15 8.10
C ILE A 41 -12.80 21.31 9.10
N PRO A 42 -11.89 22.31 9.18
CA PRO A 42 -12.00 23.37 10.17
C PRO A 42 -13.09 24.36 9.78
N ALA A 43 -13.96 24.75 10.73
CA ALA A 43 -15.06 25.70 10.49
C ALA A 43 -14.61 27.17 10.26
N SER A 44 -13.31 27.45 10.33
CA SER A 44 -12.72 28.75 9.99
C SER A 44 -11.28 28.59 9.49
N GLY A 45 -10.68 29.68 8.98
CA GLY A 45 -9.30 29.68 8.47
C GLY A 45 -9.16 29.42 6.96
N PHE A 46 -10.27 29.46 6.23
CA PHE A 46 -10.32 29.43 4.77
C PHE A 46 -11.16 30.59 4.25
N ASP A 47 -10.76 31.18 3.13
CA ASP A 47 -11.51 32.25 2.44
C ASP A 47 -12.69 31.67 1.66
N LEU A 48 -12.61 30.40 1.26
CA LEU A 48 -13.65 29.67 0.55
C LEU A 48 -13.63 28.18 0.91
N TYR A 49 -14.79 27.62 1.18
CA TYR A 49 -15.01 26.17 1.16
C TYR A 49 -15.63 25.83 -0.20
N LEU A 50 -14.96 25.01 -1.01
CA LEU A 50 -15.44 24.57 -2.32
C LEU A 50 -15.71 23.07 -2.27
N SER A 51 -16.99 22.69 -2.25
CA SER A 51 -17.38 21.30 -2.46
C SER A 51 -17.51 21.00 -3.95
N MET A 52 -16.88 19.93 -4.40
CA MET A 52 -17.17 19.37 -5.72
C MET A 52 -18.33 18.37 -5.60
N ASP A 53 -18.99 18.06 -6.72
CA ASP A 53 -19.75 16.83 -6.86
C ASP A 53 -18.81 15.64 -7.08
N ASP A 54 -19.15 14.52 -6.45
CA ASP A 54 -18.38 13.28 -6.37
C ASP A 54 -19.26 12.02 -6.52
N ASP A 55 -20.52 12.19 -6.93
CA ASP A 55 -21.59 11.17 -6.96
C ASP A 55 -22.02 10.62 -5.58
N SER A 56 -21.54 11.22 -4.47
CA SER A 56 -21.82 10.76 -3.11
C SER A 56 -22.50 11.81 -2.22
N ASP A 57 -23.55 11.42 -1.49
CA ASP A 57 -24.25 12.29 -0.54
C ASP A 57 -23.50 12.39 0.78
N HIS A 58 -22.64 13.40 0.89
CA HIS A 58 -21.93 13.73 2.10
C HIS A 58 -22.47 15.00 2.76
N ARG A 59 -23.13 14.84 3.92
CA ARG A 59 -23.47 15.96 4.81
C ARG A 59 -22.22 16.61 5.40
N LEU A 60 -21.75 17.69 4.78
CA LEU A 60 -20.67 18.53 5.30
C LEU A 60 -20.98 19.06 6.73
N PRO A 61 -19.96 19.35 7.55
CA PRO A 61 -20.16 20.00 8.84
C PRO A 61 -20.76 21.42 8.66
N SER A 62 -21.26 22.01 9.74
CA SER A 62 -21.91 23.32 9.71
C SER A 62 -21.56 24.14 10.96
N PRO A 63 -21.30 25.46 10.84
CA PRO A 63 -21.28 26.24 9.60
C PRO A 63 -19.92 26.14 8.88
N LEU A 64 -19.94 25.88 7.57
CA LEU A 64 -18.86 26.25 6.65
C LEU A 64 -19.32 27.45 5.83
N ARG A 65 -18.58 28.56 5.87
CA ARG A 65 -18.93 29.82 5.19
C ARG A 65 -17.68 30.62 4.75
N PRO A 66 -17.65 31.16 3.52
CA PRO A 66 -18.61 30.91 2.43
C PRO A 66 -18.43 29.50 1.85
N LEU A 67 -19.53 28.85 1.51
CA LEU A 67 -19.56 27.52 0.89
C LEU A 67 -20.02 27.63 -0.56
N ALA A 68 -19.12 27.33 -1.49
CA ALA A 68 -19.43 27.06 -2.88
C ALA A 68 -19.64 25.55 -3.12
N TYR A 69 -20.53 25.22 -4.05
CA TYR A 69 -20.71 23.85 -4.54
C TYR A 69 -20.75 23.82 -6.07
N TRP A 70 -19.92 22.99 -6.69
CA TRP A 70 -19.95 22.72 -8.14
C TRP A 70 -20.67 21.39 -8.40
N ALA A 71 -21.95 21.47 -8.74
CA ALA A 71 -22.80 20.34 -9.08
C ALA A 71 -22.46 19.77 -10.46
N ILE A 72 -22.37 18.45 -10.57
CA ILE A 72 -22.01 17.73 -11.81
C ILE A 72 -23.00 16.59 -12.00
N ASP A 73 -23.43 16.37 -13.24
CA ASP A 73 -24.42 15.35 -13.65
C ASP A 73 -25.81 15.59 -13.03
N THR A 74 -26.26 16.85 -13.12
CA THR A 74 -27.61 17.32 -12.75
C THR A 74 -28.75 16.70 -13.58
N HIS A 75 -28.43 15.77 -14.48
CA HIS A 75 -29.38 14.97 -15.25
C HIS A 75 -29.67 13.58 -14.63
N LEU A 76 -28.86 13.12 -13.65
CA LEU A 76 -29.03 11.81 -13.00
C LEU A 76 -29.91 11.87 -11.75
N ASP A 77 -29.48 12.63 -10.74
CA ASP A 77 -30.30 12.98 -9.57
C ASP A 77 -30.22 14.50 -9.38
N PHE A 78 -31.29 15.18 -9.78
CA PHE A 78 -31.40 16.63 -9.70
C PHE A 78 -31.87 17.11 -8.33
N ASP A 79 -32.71 16.34 -7.64
CA ASP A 79 -33.37 16.81 -6.42
C ASP A 79 -32.42 16.73 -5.21
N ALA A 80 -31.56 15.71 -5.11
CA ALA A 80 -30.48 15.68 -4.13
C ALA A 80 -29.48 16.84 -4.36
N ARG A 81 -29.13 17.11 -5.62
CA ARG A 81 -28.24 18.21 -6.01
C ARG A 81 -28.85 19.59 -5.73
N LEU A 82 -30.17 19.73 -5.90
CA LEU A 82 -30.93 20.92 -5.50
C LEU A 82 -30.98 21.09 -3.98
N GLU A 83 -31.08 20.01 -3.19
CA GLU A 83 -31.02 20.08 -1.73
C GLU A 83 -29.62 20.49 -1.23
N ARG A 84 -28.55 19.94 -1.83
CA ARG A 84 -27.14 20.31 -1.55
C ARG A 84 -26.89 21.78 -1.94
N ALA A 85 -27.35 22.20 -3.12
CA ALA A 85 -27.24 23.57 -3.63
C ALA A 85 -27.92 24.61 -2.72
N ARG A 86 -29.12 24.32 -2.18
CA ARG A 86 -29.84 25.20 -1.25
C ARG A 86 -29.15 25.46 0.09
N ARG A 87 -28.08 24.72 0.42
CA ARG A 87 -27.26 24.90 1.65
C ARG A 87 -25.99 25.73 1.42
N CYS A 88 -25.67 26.00 0.16
CA CYS A 88 -24.46 26.69 -0.26
C CYS A 88 -24.76 28.16 -0.57
N ASP A 89 -23.76 29.03 -0.42
CA ASP A 89 -23.92 30.47 -0.70
C ASP A 89 -23.71 30.76 -2.19
N LEU A 90 -22.82 30.01 -2.83
CA LEU A 90 -22.52 30.07 -4.26
C LEU A 90 -22.66 28.69 -4.89
N VAL A 91 -23.22 28.61 -6.10
CA VAL A 91 -23.44 27.33 -6.78
C VAL A 91 -23.00 27.43 -8.23
N PHE A 92 -22.31 26.40 -8.70
CA PHE A 92 -21.94 26.20 -10.08
C PHE A 92 -22.56 24.89 -10.57
N ALA A 93 -22.93 24.81 -11.85
CA ALA A 93 -23.41 23.58 -12.46
C ALA A 93 -22.63 23.28 -13.75
N ALA A 94 -22.23 22.01 -13.93
CA ALA A 94 -21.55 21.55 -15.14
C ALA A 94 -22.45 21.60 -16.39
N GLN A 95 -23.70 21.15 -16.26
CA GLN A 95 -24.69 21.18 -17.33
C GLN A 95 -25.38 22.54 -17.45
N ARG A 96 -25.66 22.97 -18.70
CA ARG A 96 -26.20 24.29 -19.02
C ARG A 96 -27.67 24.41 -18.61
N ASP A 97 -28.46 23.36 -18.85
CA ASP A 97 -29.85 23.24 -18.36
C ASP A 97 -29.90 23.12 -16.83
N GLY A 98 -28.93 22.42 -16.23
CA GLY A 98 -28.79 22.28 -14.78
C GLY A 98 -28.70 23.63 -14.07
N ALA A 99 -27.92 24.56 -14.63
CA ALA A 99 -27.80 25.92 -14.11
C ALA A 99 -29.13 26.71 -14.18
N ASP A 100 -29.90 26.60 -15.27
CA ASP A 100 -31.22 27.23 -15.37
C ASP A 100 -32.21 26.61 -14.38
N ARG A 101 -32.31 25.27 -14.37
CA ARG A 101 -33.24 24.54 -13.50
C ARG A 101 -33.00 24.78 -12.02
N LEU A 102 -31.74 24.97 -11.60
CA LEU A 102 -31.42 25.34 -10.21
C LEU A 102 -31.88 26.78 -9.87
N ARG A 103 -31.71 27.74 -10.78
CA ARG A 103 -32.26 29.10 -10.63
C ARG A 103 -33.79 29.08 -10.53
N ASP A 104 -34.46 28.36 -11.43
CA ASP A 104 -35.91 28.14 -11.46
C ASP A 104 -36.48 27.39 -10.24
N ARG A 105 -35.60 26.85 -9.38
CA ARG A 105 -35.95 26.18 -8.12
C ARG A 105 -35.45 26.93 -6.88
N GLY A 106 -35.04 28.19 -7.06
CA GLY A 106 -34.73 29.15 -6.00
C GLY A 106 -33.25 29.34 -5.69
N VAL A 107 -32.34 28.65 -6.39
CA VAL A 107 -30.89 28.80 -6.19
C VAL A 107 -30.38 29.94 -7.07
N ALA A 108 -30.68 31.18 -6.67
CA ALA A 108 -30.39 32.38 -7.46
C ALA A 108 -28.89 32.62 -7.75
N THR A 109 -27.99 32.04 -6.95
CA THR A 109 -26.53 32.12 -7.15
C THR A 109 -25.98 31.04 -8.09
N SER A 110 -26.84 30.13 -8.60
CA SER A 110 -26.44 29.09 -9.55
C SER A 110 -25.95 29.70 -10.86
N THR A 111 -24.71 29.38 -11.24
CA THR A 111 -24.02 29.85 -12.44
C THR A 111 -23.60 28.65 -13.30
N TRP A 112 -23.62 28.76 -14.63
CA TRP A 112 -23.08 27.68 -15.48
C TRP A 112 -21.55 27.72 -15.47
N LEU A 113 -20.92 26.57 -15.21
CA LEU A 113 -19.47 26.39 -15.27
C LEU A 113 -19.22 24.98 -15.83
N PRO A 114 -19.06 24.84 -17.16
CA PRO A 114 -18.94 23.53 -17.79
C PRO A 114 -17.65 22.83 -17.39
N LEU A 115 -17.60 21.51 -17.65
CA LEU A 115 -16.38 20.72 -17.54
C LEU A 115 -15.28 21.23 -18.51
N ALA A 116 -14.12 20.58 -18.44
CA ALA A 116 -12.91 21.06 -19.09
C ALA A 116 -11.92 19.91 -19.34
N CYS A 117 -10.80 20.21 -20.00
CA CYS A 117 -9.66 19.32 -20.07
C CYS A 117 -8.57 19.67 -19.06
N ASP A 118 -7.81 18.66 -18.64
CA ASP A 118 -6.54 18.80 -17.95
C ASP A 118 -5.42 18.68 -19.00
N PRO A 119 -4.64 19.73 -19.30
CA PRO A 119 -3.63 19.67 -20.37
C PRO A 119 -2.49 18.69 -20.12
N ASP A 120 -2.19 18.37 -18.86
CA ASP A 120 -1.09 17.47 -18.49
C ASP A 120 -1.52 16.02 -18.59
N VAL A 121 -2.78 15.71 -18.27
CA VAL A 121 -3.37 14.36 -18.38
C VAL A 121 -3.94 14.11 -19.78
N HIS A 122 -4.79 14.99 -20.31
CA HIS A 122 -5.49 14.83 -21.60
C HIS A 122 -4.62 15.31 -22.77
N ARG A 123 -3.32 15.00 -22.70
CA ARG A 123 -2.30 15.43 -23.66
C ARG A 123 -2.36 14.63 -24.96
N LYS A 124 -2.17 15.33 -26.09
CA LYS A 124 -1.85 14.66 -27.37
C LYS A 124 -0.47 14.02 -27.26
N LEU A 125 -0.43 12.69 -27.30
CA LEU A 125 0.81 11.92 -27.39
C LEU A 125 1.24 11.75 -28.85
N ASP A 126 2.55 11.68 -29.09
CA ASP A 126 3.11 11.37 -30.41
C ASP A 126 3.06 9.85 -30.64
N VAL A 127 1.90 9.38 -31.11
CA VAL A 127 1.62 7.97 -31.40
C VAL A 127 0.90 7.83 -32.75
N PRO A 128 1.19 6.78 -33.55
CA PRO A 128 0.46 6.53 -34.79
C PRO A 128 -1.04 6.34 -34.55
N LYS A 129 -1.87 6.87 -35.46
CA LYS A 129 -3.32 6.69 -35.42
C LYS A 129 -3.72 5.30 -35.95
N THR A 130 -3.67 4.30 -35.08
CA THR A 130 -3.94 2.88 -35.38
C THR A 130 -5.41 2.46 -35.23
N LEU A 131 -6.23 3.23 -34.51
CA LEU A 131 -7.65 2.97 -34.33
C LEU A 131 -8.48 3.86 -35.27
N ASP A 132 -9.43 3.29 -35.97
CA ASP A 132 -10.45 4.04 -36.72
C ASP A 132 -11.39 4.78 -35.74
N VAL A 133 -11.91 4.08 -34.73
CA VAL A 133 -12.88 4.61 -33.76
C VAL A 133 -12.53 4.20 -32.33
N ALA A 134 -12.52 5.15 -31.39
CA ALA A 134 -12.50 4.83 -29.96
C ALA A 134 -13.69 5.39 -29.18
N PHE A 135 -14.10 4.64 -28.16
CA PHE A 135 -14.94 5.08 -27.06
C PHE A 135 -14.29 4.67 -25.74
N VAL A 136 -14.12 5.63 -24.82
CA VAL A 136 -13.73 5.37 -23.44
C VAL A 136 -14.88 5.80 -22.53
N GLY A 137 -15.38 4.89 -21.70
CA GLY A 137 -16.45 5.15 -20.75
C GLY A 137 -17.25 3.90 -20.34
N ASN A 138 -18.33 4.09 -19.58
CA ASN A 138 -19.15 2.99 -19.08
C ASN A 138 -20.05 2.37 -20.17
N LEU A 139 -19.99 1.04 -20.27
CA LEU A 139 -20.67 0.20 -21.27
C LEU A 139 -22.05 -0.33 -20.80
N PHE A 140 -22.80 0.47 -20.02
CA PHE A 140 -24.11 0.05 -19.55
C PHE A 140 -25.11 -0.16 -20.71
N PRO A 141 -26.05 -1.13 -20.61
CA PRO A 141 -27.07 -1.37 -21.62
C PRO A 141 -27.92 -0.13 -21.95
N GLY A 142 -28.33 -0.01 -23.23
CA GLY A 142 -29.18 1.08 -23.71
C GLY A 142 -28.71 1.63 -25.06
N ALA A 143 -29.25 2.78 -25.47
CA ALA A 143 -28.99 3.39 -26.78
C ALA A 143 -27.50 3.62 -27.08
N ARG A 144 -26.67 3.94 -26.06
CA ARG A 144 -25.21 4.03 -26.23
C ARG A 144 -24.60 2.69 -26.63
N ALA A 145 -24.97 1.60 -25.97
CA ALA A 145 -24.44 0.26 -26.26
C ALA A 145 -24.86 -0.22 -27.67
N GLU A 146 -26.06 0.13 -28.14
CA GLU A 146 -26.48 -0.17 -29.51
C GLU A 146 -25.61 0.55 -30.55
N LEU A 147 -25.37 1.86 -30.38
CA LEU A 147 -24.49 2.63 -31.27
C LEU A 147 -23.05 2.11 -31.25
N LEU A 148 -22.54 1.72 -30.08
CA LEU A 148 -21.23 1.08 -29.94
C LEU A 148 -21.15 -0.26 -30.68
N GLY A 149 -22.19 -1.10 -30.60
CA GLY A 149 -22.28 -2.35 -31.36
C GLY A 149 -22.32 -2.13 -32.87
N ARG A 150 -23.07 -1.13 -33.34
CA ARG A 150 -23.10 -0.72 -34.76
C ARG A 150 -21.73 -0.21 -35.25
N LEU A 151 -21.03 0.58 -34.43
CA LEU A 151 -19.67 1.05 -34.74
C LEU A 151 -18.68 -0.11 -34.80
N ALA A 152 -18.67 -0.99 -33.79
CA ALA A 152 -17.79 -2.15 -33.72
C ALA A 152 -17.96 -3.11 -34.91
N GLY A 153 -19.22 -3.38 -35.29
CA GLY A 153 -19.54 -4.22 -36.45
C GLY A 153 -19.23 -3.59 -37.81
N ARG A 154 -19.00 -2.27 -37.88
CA ARG A 154 -18.69 -1.54 -39.13
C ARG A 154 -17.21 -1.17 -39.28
N PHE A 155 -16.51 -0.90 -38.18
CA PHE A 155 -15.14 -0.42 -38.15
C PHE A 155 -14.29 -1.36 -37.27
N PRO A 156 -13.57 -2.33 -37.84
CA PRO A 156 -12.92 -3.39 -37.05
C PRO A 156 -11.71 -2.90 -36.24
N GLY A 157 -11.05 -1.81 -36.65
CA GLY A 157 -9.99 -1.17 -35.85
C GLY A 157 -10.57 -0.25 -34.78
N HIS A 158 -11.14 -0.80 -33.71
CA HIS A 158 -11.78 0.00 -32.65
C HIS A 158 -11.29 -0.30 -31.24
N PHE A 159 -11.45 0.69 -30.35
CA PHE A 159 -11.40 0.49 -28.89
C PHE A 159 -12.75 0.87 -28.28
N ILE A 160 -13.33 -0.01 -27.47
CA ILE A 160 -14.58 0.25 -26.74
C ILE A 160 -14.41 -0.32 -25.33
N GLY A 161 -14.20 0.53 -24.34
CA GLY A 161 -13.85 0.08 -22.99
C GLY A 161 -13.75 1.21 -21.96
N ARG A 162 -13.13 0.89 -20.82
CA ARG A 162 -12.69 1.88 -19.82
C ARG A 162 -11.16 1.96 -19.85
N ALA A 163 -10.65 3.16 -19.69
CA ALA A 163 -9.24 3.52 -19.60
C ALA A 163 -9.17 4.88 -18.87
N PHE A 164 -8.06 5.19 -18.23
CA PHE A 164 -7.89 6.41 -17.42
C PHE A 164 -6.52 7.04 -17.66
N GLY A 165 -6.38 8.35 -17.38
CA GLY A 165 -5.10 9.05 -17.44
C GLY A 165 -4.30 8.83 -18.74
N ASP A 166 -3.02 8.47 -18.62
CA ASP A 166 -2.10 8.22 -19.76
C ASP A 166 -2.57 7.11 -20.72
N GLU A 167 -3.34 6.12 -20.25
CA GLU A 167 -3.90 5.08 -21.12
C GLU A 167 -5.01 5.66 -22.01
N MET A 168 -5.94 6.40 -21.41
CA MET A 168 -7.00 7.10 -22.16
C MET A 168 -6.39 8.12 -23.12
N ALA A 169 -5.40 8.90 -22.68
CA ALA A 169 -4.70 9.87 -23.53
C ALA A 169 -4.01 9.20 -24.73
N ARG A 170 -3.42 8.00 -24.53
CA ARG A 170 -2.85 7.18 -25.60
C ARG A 170 -3.91 6.67 -26.57
N ILE A 171 -5.01 6.09 -26.08
CA ILE A 171 -6.12 5.57 -26.89
C ILE A 171 -6.75 6.69 -27.73
N TYR A 172 -7.05 7.85 -27.13
CA TYR A 172 -7.58 8.98 -27.88
C TYR A 172 -6.55 9.51 -28.89
N SER A 173 -5.27 9.66 -28.52
CA SER A 173 -4.23 10.12 -29.45
C SER A 173 -4.05 9.19 -30.66
N SER A 174 -4.08 7.86 -30.43
CA SER A 174 -3.97 6.82 -31.47
C SER A 174 -5.28 6.57 -32.23
N SER A 175 -6.34 7.33 -31.96
CA SER A 175 -7.61 7.23 -32.68
C SER A 175 -7.71 8.26 -33.81
N ARG A 176 -8.30 7.85 -34.93
CA ARG A 176 -8.72 8.74 -36.02
C ARG A 176 -9.96 9.49 -35.58
N VAL A 177 -11.01 8.76 -35.19
CA VAL A 177 -12.26 9.31 -34.64
C VAL A 177 -12.46 8.86 -33.19
N VAL A 178 -12.95 9.77 -32.34
CA VAL A 178 -13.42 9.47 -30.98
C VAL A 178 -14.94 9.68 -30.94
N PHE A 179 -15.67 8.68 -30.47
CA PHE A 179 -17.12 8.69 -30.37
C PHE A 179 -17.58 9.15 -28.98
N ASN A 180 -18.64 9.98 -28.94
CA ASN A 180 -19.35 10.33 -27.71
C ASN A 180 -20.87 10.22 -27.88
N ARG A 181 -21.54 9.74 -26.82
CA ARG A 181 -22.99 9.85 -26.62
C ARG A 181 -23.21 10.26 -25.16
N SER A 182 -23.66 11.49 -24.93
CA SER A 182 -24.12 11.96 -23.61
C SER A 182 -25.33 11.14 -23.12
N LEU A 183 -25.69 11.24 -21.84
CA LEU A 183 -26.96 10.68 -21.32
C LEU A 183 -28.09 11.72 -21.26
N GLY A 184 -27.80 12.98 -20.87
CA GLY A 184 -28.79 14.05 -20.71
C GLY A 184 -28.87 15.05 -21.87
N ASP A 185 -28.35 14.67 -23.04
CA ASP A 185 -28.11 15.56 -24.20
C ASP A 185 -27.31 16.83 -23.81
N ASP A 186 -26.35 16.64 -22.91
CA ASP A 186 -25.48 17.61 -22.25
C ASP A 186 -23.98 17.54 -22.64
N VAL A 187 -23.24 18.63 -22.46
CA VAL A 187 -21.79 18.69 -22.70
C VAL A 187 -21.01 18.02 -21.55
N ASN A 188 -20.70 16.74 -21.74
CA ASN A 188 -19.94 15.92 -20.79
C ASN A 188 -18.41 16.05 -20.94
N MET A 189 -17.66 15.50 -19.98
CA MET A 189 -16.18 15.52 -19.92
C MET A 189 -15.51 15.07 -21.23
N ARG A 190 -16.10 14.04 -21.89
CA ARG A 190 -15.57 13.37 -23.08
C ARG A 190 -15.43 14.31 -24.28
N VAL A 191 -16.17 15.42 -24.31
CA VAL A 191 -16.00 16.48 -25.32
C VAL A 191 -14.62 17.12 -25.20
N PHE A 192 -14.18 17.45 -23.99
CA PHE A 192 -12.92 18.17 -23.75
C PHE A 192 -11.71 17.24 -23.81
N GLU A 193 -11.82 16.02 -23.30
CA GLU A 193 -10.74 15.02 -23.28
C GLU A 193 -10.30 14.62 -24.70
N ALA A 194 -11.26 14.29 -25.57
CA ALA A 194 -11.01 13.86 -26.94
C ALA A 194 -10.34 14.97 -27.78
N LEU A 195 -10.80 16.20 -27.61
CA LEU A 195 -10.26 17.37 -28.32
C LEU A 195 -8.85 17.72 -27.81
N ALA A 196 -8.60 17.73 -26.50
CA ALA A 196 -7.26 17.98 -25.95
C ALA A 196 -6.21 16.94 -26.42
N CYS A 197 -6.62 15.68 -26.57
CA CYS A 197 -5.81 14.60 -27.15
C CYS A 197 -5.61 14.73 -28.67
N GLY A 198 -6.34 15.62 -29.36
CA GLY A 198 -6.14 15.96 -30.77
C GLY A 198 -6.55 14.87 -31.75
N SER A 199 -7.78 14.40 -31.60
CA SER A 199 -8.47 13.47 -32.49
C SER A 199 -9.88 13.99 -32.79
N LEU A 200 -10.49 13.57 -33.92
CA LEU A 200 -11.80 14.10 -34.29
C LEU A 200 -12.87 13.56 -33.34
N LEU A 201 -13.50 14.44 -32.57
CA LEU A 201 -14.70 14.12 -31.82
C LEU A 201 -15.93 14.06 -32.74
N VAL A 202 -16.64 12.93 -32.70
CA VAL A 202 -17.99 12.76 -33.24
C VAL A 202 -18.94 12.51 -32.07
N THR A 203 -19.81 13.48 -31.78
CA THR A 203 -20.75 13.47 -30.64
C THR A 203 -22.19 13.54 -31.13
N ASN A 204 -23.19 13.15 -30.31
CA ASN A 204 -24.58 13.46 -30.64
C ASN A 204 -24.81 14.98 -30.71
N ASP A 205 -25.91 15.45 -31.29
CA ASP A 205 -26.26 16.87 -31.19
C ASP A 205 -26.55 17.26 -29.72
N LEU A 206 -25.98 18.38 -29.30
CA LEU A 206 -26.00 18.95 -27.94
C LEU A 206 -26.28 20.46 -27.99
N ALA A 207 -26.70 21.02 -29.14
CA ALA A 207 -26.87 22.45 -29.33
C ALA A 207 -27.83 23.10 -28.32
N GLY A 208 -28.83 22.36 -27.83
CA GLY A 208 -29.78 22.80 -26.81
C GLY A 208 -29.24 22.85 -25.37
N ASN A 209 -28.05 22.33 -25.09
CA ASN A 209 -27.47 22.25 -23.74
C ASN A 209 -26.00 22.71 -23.69
N GLY A 210 -25.74 23.87 -24.33
CA GLY A 210 -24.48 24.62 -24.18
C GLY A 210 -23.35 24.30 -25.17
N LEU A 211 -23.49 23.31 -26.07
CA LEU A 211 -22.41 22.99 -27.02
C LEU A 211 -22.07 24.17 -27.96
N GLY A 212 -23.09 24.84 -28.48
CA GLY A 212 -22.93 26.02 -29.35
C GLY A 212 -22.44 27.28 -28.64
N GLU A 213 -22.37 27.27 -27.30
CA GLU A 213 -21.74 28.33 -26.50
C GLU A 213 -20.22 28.09 -26.30
N LEU A 214 -19.70 26.93 -26.74
CA LEU A 214 -18.31 26.48 -26.51
C LEU A 214 -17.57 26.08 -27.79
N PHE A 215 -18.23 25.44 -28.76
CA PHE A 215 -17.57 24.88 -29.93
C PHE A 215 -18.38 25.07 -31.23
N VAL A 216 -17.68 25.41 -32.32
CA VAL A 216 -18.28 25.54 -33.65
C VAL A 216 -18.35 24.16 -34.32
N VAL A 217 -19.57 23.69 -34.60
CA VAL A 217 -19.81 22.41 -35.28
C VAL A 217 -19.35 22.49 -36.74
N GLY A 218 -18.58 21.51 -37.20
CA GLY A 218 -17.94 21.47 -38.52
C GLY A 218 -16.55 22.13 -38.57
N GLU A 219 -16.17 22.86 -37.51
CA GLU A 219 -14.85 23.47 -37.38
C GLU A 219 -14.03 22.87 -36.23
N HIS A 220 -14.63 22.71 -35.05
CA HIS A 220 -13.97 22.15 -33.86
C HIS A 220 -14.30 20.66 -33.62
N LEU A 221 -15.51 20.24 -33.98
CA LEU A 221 -16.03 18.89 -33.78
C LEU A 221 -17.17 18.60 -34.77
N VAL A 222 -17.65 17.35 -34.80
CA VAL A 222 -18.76 16.93 -35.67
C VAL A 222 -19.91 16.37 -34.82
N THR A 223 -21.14 16.76 -35.12
CA THR A 223 -22.36 16.22 -34.49
C THR A 223 -23.06 15.18 -35.37
N TYR A 224 -23.79 14.24 -34.77
CA TYR A 224 -24.71 13.34 -35.45
C TYR A 224 -26.12 13.36 -34.84
N ARG A 225 -27.12 13.00 -35.67
CA ARG A 225 -28.56 13.02 -35.32
C ARG A 225 -29.10 11.65 -34.97
N ASP A 226 -28.65 10.63 -35.68
CA ASP A 226 -29.13 9.24 -35.59
C ASP A 226 -27.99 8.24 -35.89
N ALA A 227 -28.30 6.95 -35.82
CA ALA A 227 -27.31 5.89 -36.00
C ALA A 227 -26.70 5.82 -37.40
N ASP A 228 -27.45 6.19 -38.45
CA ASP A 228 -27.01 6.05 -39.83
C ASP A 228 -26.24 7.31 -40.27
N ASP A 229 -26.68 8.49 -39.81
CA ASP A 229 -25.94 9.76 -39.86
C ASP A 229 -24.59 9.67 -39.13
N LEU A 230 -24.52 8.97 -37.97
CA LEU A 230 -23.28 8.64 -37.28
C LEU A 230 -22.36 7.76 -38.15
N LEU A 231 -22.83 6.61 -38.61
CA LEU A 231 -22.02 5.67 -39.39
C LEU A 231 -21.52 6.30 -40.70
N ALA A 232 -22.34 7.13 -41.34
CA ALA A 232 -21.96 7.88 -42.54
C ALA A 232 -20.85 8.91 -42.25
N LYS A 233 -20.98 9.71 -41.18
CA LYS A 233 -19.97 10.73 -40.80
C LYS A 233 -18.64 10.11 -40.36
N VAL A 234 -18.68 9.02 -39.60
CA VAL A 234 -17.47 8.26 -39.24
C VAL A 234 -16.80 7.71 -40.51
N ALA A 235 -17.55 7.05 -41.40
CA ALA A 235 -17.00 6.54 -42.65
C ALA A 235 -16.40 7.65 -43.54
N HIS A 236 -17.06 8.81 -43.62
CA HIS A 236 -16.57 9.98 -44.35
C HIS A 236 -15.23 10.49 -43.80
N HIS A 237 -15.12 10.76 -42.50
CA HIS A 237 -13.87 11.29 -41.92
C HIS A 237 -12.74 10.24 -41.82
N LEU A 238 -13.04 8.94 -41.96
CA LEU A 238 -12.03 7.89 -42.14
C LEU A 238 -11.50 7.80 -43.59
N GLN A 239 -12.15 8.46 -44.55
CA GLN A 239 -11.68 8.59 -45.93
C GLN A 239 -11.04 9.97 -46.20
N HIS A 240 -11.41 11.00 -45.45
CA HIS A 240 -10.95 12.39 -45.64
C HIS A 240 -9.95 12.83 -44.55
N ASP A 241 -8.76 12.23 -44.54
CA ASP A 241 -7.71 12.49 -43.54
C ASP A 241 -7.42 13.99 -43.33
N GLY A 242 -7.20 14.75 -44.41
CA GLY A 242 -6.86 16.17 -44.33
C GLY A 242 -7.98 17.06 -43.75
N GLU A 243 -9.25 16.68 -43.94
CA GLU A 243 -10.38 17.36 -43.29
C GLU A 243 -10.44 17.01 -41.81
N ARG A 244 -10.32 15.71 -41.48
CA ARG A 244 -10.38 15.20 -40.11
C ARG A 244 -9.29 15.81 -39.22
N GLU A 245 -8.04 15.78 -39.66
CA GLU A 245 -6.92 16.32 -38.87
C GLU A 245 -7.00 17.85 -38.74
N ARG A 246 -7.57 18.58 -39.73
CA ARG A 246 -7.87 20.01 -39.62
C ARG A 246 -8.86 20.30 -38.50
N ILE A 247 -9.99 19.59 -38.49
CA ILE A 247 -11.04 19.77 -37.45
C ILE A 247 -10.50 19.37 -36.08
N ALA A 248 -9.79 18.25 -35.97
CA ALA A 248 -9.16 17.81 -34.74
C ALA A 248 -8.11 18.79 -34.20
N ALA A 249 -7.33 19.44 -35.09
CA ALA A 249 -6.36 20.46 -34.69
C ALA A 249 -7.03 21.76 -34.23
N ALA A 250 -8.09 22.21 -34.91
CA ALA A 250 -8.84 23.41 -34.52
C ALA A 250 -9.59 23.21 -33.19
N GLY A 251 -10.31 22.09 -33.03
CA GLY A 251 -10.99 21.77 -31.77
C GLY A 251 -10.02 21.56 -30.60
N ARG A 252 -8.82 21.03 -30.84
CA ARG A 252 -7.75 21.00 -29.83
C ARG A 252 -7.26 22.38 -29.45
N ALA A 253 -7.10 23.29 -30.41
CA ALA A 253 -6.66 24.65 -30.15
C ALA A 253 -7.68 25.39 -29.28
N GLU A 254 -8.97 25.32 -29.61
CA GLU A 254 -10.05 25.89 -28.79
C GLU A 254 -10.10 25.29 -27.38
N ALA A 255 -10.05 23.95 -27.28
CA ALA A 255 -10.11 23.26 -25.99
C ALA A 255 -8.99 23.71 -25.03
N LEU A 256 -7.78 23.89 -25.55
CA LEU A 256 -6.64 24.36 -24.76
C LEU A 256 -6.64 25.88 -24.52
N ALA A 257 -7.21 26.67 -25.45
CA ALA A 257 -7.25 28.13 -25.35
C ALA A 257 -8.33 28.66 -24.38
N GLY A 258 -9.49 27.99 -24.25
CA GLY A 258 -10.60 28.46 -23.42
C GLY A 258 -11.25 27.42 -22.50
N HIS A 259 -10.87 26.14 -22.58
CA HIS A 259 -11.62 25.05 -21.94
C HIS A 259 -10.76 24.08 -21.12
N THR A 260 -9.77 24.61 -20.41
CA THR A 260 -8.96 23.87 -19.42
C THR A 260 -9.49 24.07 -18.00
N TYR A 261 -9.19 23.14 -17.08
CA TYR A 261 -9.60 23.27 -15.68
C TYR A 261 -9.04 24.54 -15.02
N ARG A 262 -7.87 25.03 -15.46
CA ARG A 262 -7.32 26.34 -15.03
C ARG A 262 -8.31 27.46 -15.31
N HIS A 263 -8.83 27.58 -16.53
CA HIS A 263 -9.81 28.60 -16.91
C HIS A 263 -11.11 28.50 -16.09
N ARG A 264 -11.58 27.27 -15.78
CA ARG A 264 -12.75 27.08 -14.91
C ARG A 264 -12.50 27.55 -13.48
N MET A 265 -11.32 27.29 -12.94
CA MET A 265 -10.95 27.66 -11.58
C MET A 265 -10.64 29.16 -11.44
N GLU A 266 -10.06 29.79 -12.47
CA GLU A 266 -9.93 31.26 -12.54
C GLU A 266 -11.31 31.93 -12.55
N ALA A 267 -12.26 31.44 -13.36
CA ALA A 267 -13.64 31.96 -13.39
C ALA A 267 -14.40 31.73 -12.06
N LEU A 268 -14.24 30.54 -11.45
CA LEU A 268 -14.84 30.20 -10.17
C LEU A 268 -14.34 31.13 -9.04
N LEU A 269 -13.02 31.32 -8.94
CA LEU A 269 -12.41 32.17 -7.92
C LEU A 269 -12.74 33.65 -8.12
N ALA A 270 -12.82 34.13 -9.37
CA ALA A 270 -13.29 35.49 -9.67
C ALA A 270 -14.72 35.70 -9.17
N ARG A 271 -15.65 34.78 -9.50
CA ARG A 271 -17.05 34.87 -9.08
C ARG A 271 -17.23 34.72 -7.56
N ALA A 272 -16.40 33.91 -6.90
CA ALA A 272 -16.36 33.84 -5.44
C ALA A 272 -15.85 35.16 -4.81
N GLY A 273 -14.84 35.79 -5.42
CA GLY A 273 -14.30 37.08 -4.99
C GLY A 273 -15.30 38.23 -5.06
N GLU A 274 -16.15 38.27 -6.09
CA GLU A 274 -17.27 39.24 -6.20
C GLU A 274 -18.22 39.13 -5.00
N VAL A 275 -18.72 37.93 -4.73
CA VAL A 275 -19.67 37.66 -3.63
C VAL A 275 -19.04 37.94 -2.25
N LEU A 276 -17.75 37.63 -2.09
CA LEU A 276 -16.99 37.95 -0.87
C LEU A 276 -16.76 39.47 -0.68
N GLY A 277 -16.62 40.23 -1.77
CA GLY A 277 -16.53 41.69 -1.72
C GLY A 277 -17.80 42.33 -1.16
N ASP A 278 -18.97 41.86 -1.59
CA ASP A 278 -20.27 42.34 -1.10
C ASP A 278 -20.53 41.94 0.37
N LEU A 279 -20.04 40.78 0.80
CA LEU A 279 -20.12 40.33 2.21
C LEU A 279 -19.19 41.13 3.16
N GLY A 280 -18.16 41.80 2.63
CA GLY A 280 -17.12 42.50 3.42
C GLY A 280 -17.55 43.78 4.17
N ARG A 281 -18.84 44.11 4.22
CA ARG A 281 -19.35 45.42 4.69
C ARG A 281 -19.83 45.49 6.15
N VAL A 282 -19.36 44.59 7.02
CA VAL A 282 -19.67 44.61 8.48
C VAL A 282 -18.39 44.78 9.30
N THR A 283 -18.09 46.03 9.68
CA THR A 283 -16.95 46.37 10.55
C THR A 283 -17.34 46.36 12.03
N ILE A 284 -16.56 45.65 12.86
CA ILE A 284 -16.47 45.87 14.33
C ILE A 284 -14.96 45.96 14.69
N PRO A 285 -14.52 46.90 15.55
CA PRO A 285 -13.17 47.45 15.45
C PRO A 285 -12.11 46.80 16.36
N VAL A 286 -10.84 46.97 15.96
CA VAL A 286 -9.66 46.70 16.78
C VAL A 286 -9.28 47.94 17.59
N PRO A 287 -9.05 47.85 18.91
CA PRO A 287 -8.40 48.91 19.68
C PRO A 287 -6.91 48.62 19.87
N PHE A 288 -6.04 49.40 19.21
CA PHE A 288 -4.97 50.12 19.90
C PHE A 288 -4.43 51.24 19.00
N ALA A 289 -4.16 52.41 19.60
CA ALA A 289 -3.78 53.63 18.90
C ALA A 289 -2.38 54.11 19.33
N GLY A 290 -1.76 54.97 18.53
CA GLY A 290 -0.49 55.63 18.85
C GLY A 290 0.69 55.17 18.01
N GLY A 291 0.76 55.64 16.76
CA GLY A 291 1.92 55.40 15.90
C GLY A 291 3.06 56.41 16.14
N SER A 292 4.27 56.03 15.75
CA SER A 292 5.36 56.97 15.44
C SER A 292 6.17 56.44 14.26
N HIS A 293 6.61 57.32 13.36
CA HIS A 293 7.43 56.93 12.21
C HIS A 293 8.86 56.63 12.64
N VAL A 294 9.34 55.41 12.38
CA VAL A 294 10.75 55.04 12.46
C VAL A 294 11.14 54.32 11.16
N SER A 295 12.40 54.49 10.74
CA SER A 295 12.94 54.02 9.47
C SER A 295 13.06 52.50 9.37
N PHE A 296 13.02 52.00 8.12
CA PHE A 296 13.32 50.62 7.78
C PHE A 296 14.72 50.20 8.28
N ARG A 297 14.77 49.19 9.16
CA ARG A 297 15.93 48.32 9.39
C ARG A 297 15.46 46.87 9.64
N PRO A 298 16.24 45.84 9.25
CA PRO A 298 15.77 44.46 9.28
C PRO A 298 16.18 43.71 10.56
N SER A 299 15.23 43.07 11.23
CA SER A 299 15.46 41.85 12.04
C SER A 299 14.15 41.25 12.56
N GLY A 300 14.01 39.93 12.48
CA GLY A 300 12.86 39.19 12.99
C GLY A 300 12.95 37.69 12.67
N ARG A 301 14.07 37.05 13.04
CA ARG A 301 14.23 35.58 12.89
C ARG A 301 13.34 34.87 13.91
N PRO A 302 12.65 33.76 13.58
CA PRO A 302 11.84 33.04 14.55
C PRO A 302 12.74 32.39 15.64
N PRO A 303 12.51 32.65 16.94
CA PRO A 303 13.29 32.03 18.01
C PRO A 303 13.16 30.50 18.02
N GLY A 304 14.25 29.80 18.30
CA GLY A 304 14.28 28.33 18.40
C GLY A 304 14.16 27.57 17.08
N LEU A 305 14.01 28.25 15.93
CA LEU A 305 13.97 27.61 14.61
C LEU A 305 15.32 26.96 14.28
N THR A 306 15.31 25.72 13.80
CA THR A 306 16.50 25.06 13.22
C THR A 306 16.37 24.95 11.70
N SER A 307 17.39 25.35 10.94
CA SER A 307 17.50 24.99 9.52
C SER A 307 18.33 23.71 9.37
N VAL A 308 17.78 22.67 8.75
CA VAL A 308 18.50 21.43 8.40
C VAL A 308 18.88 21.49 6.92
N ILE A 309 20.18 21.53 6.63
CA ILE A 309 20.76 21.58 5.29
C ILE A 309 21.13 20.15 4.89
N VAL A 310 20.56 19.69 3.77
CA VAL A 310 20.83 18.35 3.20
C VAL A 310 21.37 18.51 1.78
N PRO A 311 22.68 18.34 1.52
CA PRO A 311 23.20 18.23 0.16
C PRO A 311 22.86 16.83 -0.41
N CYS A 312 22.36 16.80 -1.64
CA CYS A 312 22.06 15.57 -2.38
C CYS A 312 22.88 15.50 -3.67
N PHE A 313 23.32 14.31 -4.06
CA PHE A 313 23.79 14.03 -5.42
C PHE A 313 23.54 12.55 -5.73
N ASP A 314 22.51 12.32 -6.55
CA ASP A 314 21.84 11.03 -6.74
C ASP A 314 21.47 10.38 -5.39
N GLN A 315 21.36 9.04 -5.38
CA GLN A 315 21.04 8.23 -4.20
C GLN A 315 19.61 8.46 -3.70
N LEU A 316 18.64 8.45 -4.62
CA LEU A 316 17.21 8.66 -4.40
C LEU A 316 16.63 7.89 -3.20
N GLU A 317 16.89 6.58 -3.09
CA GLU A 317 16.31 5.77 -2.01
C GLU A 317 16.91 6.11 -0.64
N PHE A 318 18.21 6.45 -0.57
CA PHE A 318 18.83 6.95 0.65
C PHE A 318 18.27 8.32 1.04
N THR A 319 18.13 9.23 0.06
CA THR A 319 17.51 10.54 0.21
C THR A 319 16.06 10.43 0.71
N ARG A 320 15.30 9.45 0.24
CA ARG A 320 13.93 9.15 0.70
C ARG A 320 13.89 8.72 2.16
N GLU A 321 14.78 7.83 2.62
CA GLU A 321 14.82 7.42 4.02
C GLU A 321 15.31 8.56 4.94
N CYS A 322 16.29 9.36 4.49
CA CYS A 322 16.75 10.55 5.21
C CYS A 322 15.60 11.55 5.43
N VAL A 323 14.90 11.95 4.37
CA VAL A 323 13.75 12.87 4.44
C VAL A 323 12.61 12.27 5.26
N ARG A 324 12.30 10.98 5.09
CA ARG A 324 11.24 10.30 5.87
C ARG A 324 11.57 10.27 7.37
N ALA A 325 12.82 10.01 7.72
CA ALA A 325 13.28 10.03 9.12
C ALA A 325 13.20 11.45 9.70
N LEU A 326 13.68 12.46 8.97
CA LEU A 326 13.57 13.86 9.36
C LEU A 326 12.11 14.28 9.63
N VAL A 327 11.19 13.99 8.72
CA VAL A 327 9.75 14.29 8.86
C VAL A 327 9.12 13.57 10.06
N ARG A 328 9.52 12.33 10.34
CA ARG A 328 8.94 11.51 11.43
C ARG A 328 9.55 11.76 12.82
N LYS A 329 10.82 12.20 12.90
CA LYS A 329 11.62 12.16 14.15
C LYS A 329 11.97 13.56 14.72
N THR A 330 11.51 14.64 14.09
CA THR A 330 11.89 16.01 14.43
C THR A 330 10.70 16.82 14.97
N GLY A 331 10.65 17.02 16.29
CA GLY A 331 9.51 17.65 16.98
C GLY A 331 9.61 19.17 17.25
N ARG A 332 10.81 19.76 17.16
CA ARG A 332 11.02 21.22 17.32
C ARG A 332 10.60 22.00 16.07
N PRO A 333 10.36 23.32 16.13
CA PRO A 333 10.25 24.16 14.94
C PRO A 333 11.50 24.06 14.06
N TRP A 334 11.34 23.63 12.81
CA TRP A 334 12.45 23.46 11.87
C TRP A 334 12.07 23.79 10.43
N GLU A 335 13.08 23.95 9.57
CA GLU A 335 12.95 23.99 8.12
C GLU A 335 13.97 23.04 7.46
N LEU A 336 13.61 22.51 6.30
CA LEU A 336 14.49 21.68 5.46
C LEU A 336 15.02 22.52 4.29
N ILE A 337 16.32 22.46 4.03
CA ILE A 337 16.96 23.11 2.89
C ILE A 337 17.76 22.04 2.15
N VAL A 338 17.15 21.46 1.12
CA VAL A 338 17.81 20.45 0.29
C VAL A 338 18.54 21.13 -0.85
N VAL A 339 19.80 20.77 -1.07
CA VAL A 339 20.63 21.29 -2.17
C VAL A 339 20.95 20.14 -3.10
N ASP A 340 20.15 20.00 -4.15
CA ASP A 340 20.37 19.03 -5.20
C ASP A 340 21.52 19.49 -6.08
N ASN A 341 22.64 18.77 -6.02
CA ASN A 341 23.89 19.11 -6.70
C ASN A 341 23.90 18.63 -8.17
N GLY A 342 22.74 18.63 -8.83
CA GLY A 342 22.58 18.20 -10.23
C GLY A 342 22.41 16.69 -10.38
N SER A 343 21.60 16.06 -9.52
CA SER A 343 21.25 14.64 -9.58
C SER A 343 20.57 14.25 -10.89
N THR A 344 20.69 12.98 -11.25
CA THR A 344 20.19 12.42 -12.53
C THR A 344 19.30 11.18 -12.36
N ASP A 345 19.24 10.62 -11.16
CA ASP A 345 18.49 9.39 -10.83
C ASP A 345 16.99 9.60 -10.50
N GLY A 346 16.48 10.83 -10.63
CA GLY A 346 15.10 11.20 -10.25
C GLY A 346 14.96 11.83 -8.85
N THR A 347 16.08 12.03 -8.14
CA THR A 347 16.12 12.81 -6.89
C THR A 347 15.55 14.23 -7.07
N ASP A 348 15.77 14.87 -8.22
CA ASP A 348 15.19 16.18 -8.59
C ASP A 348 13.66 16.21 -8.44
N ARG A 349 12.98 15.23 -9.05
CA ARG A 349 11.51 15.10 -9.05
C ARG A 349 10.97 14.70 -7.69
N TYR A 350 11.71 13.86 -6.97
CA TYR A 350 11.35 13.49 -5.60
C TYR A 350 11.38 14.72 -4.68
N LEU A 351 12.45 15.53 -4.75
CA LEU A 351 12.61 16.70 -3.90
C LEU A 351 11.58 17.81 -4.22
N ALA A 352 11.18 17.97 -5.47
CA ALA A 352 10.03 18.80 -5.82
C ALA A 352 8.75 18.34 -5.09
N GLY A 353 8.44 17.04 -5.13
CA GLY A 353 7.30 16.46 -4.42
C GLY A 353 7.41 16.55 -2.89
N VAL A 354 8.62 16.57 -2.32
CA VAL A 354 8.84 16.83 -0.89
C VAL A 354 8.48 18.27 -0.53
N ALA A 355 8.81 19.24 -1.37
CA ALA A 355 8.50 20.66 -1.11
C ALA A 355 6.99 20.94 -1.05
N ASP A 356 6.20 20.25 -1.88
CA ASP A 356 4.75 20.41 -1.98
C ASP A 356 3.94 19.65 -0.90
N ALA A 357 4.57 18.71 -0.19
CA ALA A 357 3.88 17.76 0.69
C ALA A 357 4.34 17.77 2.16
N ALA A 358 5.41 18.49 2.49
CA ALA A 358 6.00 18.46 3.81
C ALA A 358 5.25 19.32 4.86
N PRO A 359 5.13 18.86 6.12
CA PRO A 359 4.50 19.62 7.21
C PRO A 359 5.41 20.69 7.84
N MET A 360 6.58 20.96 7.28
CA MET A 360 7.49 22.05 7.66
C MET A 360 7.92 22.83 6.41
N ALA A 361 8.50 24.02 6.60
CA ALA A 361 9.02 24.79 5.48
C ALA A 361 10.17 24.04 4.79
N VAL A 362 10.02 23.75 3.49
CA VAL A 362 11.08 23.16 2.65
C VAL A 362 11.56 24.19 1.65
N ARG A 363 12.86 24.17 1.35
CA ARG A 363 13.45 24.83 0.19
C ARG A 363 14.32 23.84 -0.56
N VAL A 364 14.10 23.71 -1.86
CA VAL A 364 15.00 22.97 -2.76
C VAL A 364 15.85 23.97 -3.53
N ILE A 365 17.15 23.72 -3.63
CA ILE A 365 18.10 24.49 -4.43
C ILE A 365 18.73 23.51 -5.43
N GLY A 366 18.33 23.60 -6.70
CA GLY A 366 18.89 22.77 -7.78
C GLY A 366 20.10 23.43 -8.44
N ASN A 367 21.21 22.71 -8.53
CA ASN A 367 22.35 23.03 -9.39
C ASN A 367 22.24 22.29 -10.73
N ALA A 368 22.79 22.86 -11.80
CA ALA A 368 22.83 22.20 -13.12
C ALA A 368 23.94 21.14 -13.26
N SER A 369 24.83 21.03 -12.27
CA SER A 369 25.93 20.06 -12.21
C SER A 369 26.52 20.02 -10.79
N ASN A 370 27.29 18.97 -10.48
CA ASN A 370 27.92 18.81 -9.18
C ASN A 370 28.99 19.89 -8.94
N ARG A 371 28.73 20.75 -7.95
CA ARG A 371 29.60 21.86 -7.53
C ARG A 371 30.57 21.51 -6.41
N GLY A 372 30.57 20.26 -5.93
CA GLY A 372 31.25 19.84 -4.72
C GLY A 372 30.40 19.98 -3.45
N PHE A 373 30.81 19.28 -2.39
CA PHE A 373 30.06 19.18 -1.14
C PHE A 373 30.07 20.50 -0.33
N PRO A 374 31.22 21.18 -0.09
CA PRO A 374 31.25 22.47 0.58
C PRO A 374 30.41 23.54 -0.11
N ALA A 375 30.40 23.58 -1.45
CA ALA A 375 29.63 24.56 -2.22
C ALA A 375 28.11 24.35 -2.07
N ALA A 376 27.65 23.09 -2.14
CA ALA A 376 26.24 22.76 -1.91
C ALA A 376 25.80 23.12 -0.48
N VAL A 377 26.62 22.77 0.53
CA VAL A 377 26.38 23.17 1.92
C VAL A 377 26.33 24.69 2.08
N ASN A 378 27.25 25.43 1.47
CA ASN A 378 27.28 26.90 1.53
C ASN A 378 26.04 27.54 0.91
N GLN A 379 25.49 26.99 -0.18
CA GLN A 379 24.22 27.45 -0.75
C GLN A 379 23.06 27.24 0.25
N GLY A 380 23.05 26.13 0.97
CA GLY A 380 22.06 25.85 2.02
C GLY A 380 22.20 26.78 3.24
N LEU A 381 23.42 27.00 3.72
CA LEU A 381 23.73 27.89 4.86
C LEU A 381 23.37 29.36 4.55
N ALA A 382 23.63 29.83 3.32
CA ALA A 382 23.22 31.16 2.87
C ALA A 382 21.69 31.33 2.77
N ALA A 383 20.96 30.24 2.52
CA ALA A 383 19.50 30.21 2.44
C ALA A 383 18.80 30.14 3.82
N ALA A 384 19.50 29.69 4.86
CA ALA A 384 18.97 29.33 6.17
C ALA A 384 18.49 30.52 7.03
N ARG A 385 17.32 30.38 7.67
CA ARG A 385 16.73 31.38 8.59
C ARG A 385 16.83 31.02 10.08
N GLY A 386 17.10 29.75 10.42
CA GLY A 386 17.12 29.24 11.78
C GLY A 386 18.22 29.83 12.67
N GLU A 387 17.97 29.82 13.97
CA GLU A 387 18.91 30.15 15.04
C GLU A 387 20.01 29.08 15.19
N TYR A 388 19.64 27.83 14.93
CA TYR A 388 20.54 26.69 14.77
C TYR A 388 20.58 26.26 13.30
N LEU A 389 21.75 25.78 12.87
CA LEU A 389 22.01 25.30 11.51
C LEU A 389 22.54 23.87 11.63
N VAL A 390 21.94 22.92 10.92
CA VAL A 390 22.38 21.51 10.91
C VAL A 390 22.87 21.16 9.51
N LEU A 391 24.03 20.53 9.43
CA LEU A 391 24.48 19.81 8.23
C LEU A 391 24.12 18.34 8.41
N LEU A 392 23.51 17.72 7.41
CA LEU A 392 23.13 16.30 7.44
C LEU A 392 23.24 15.69 6.03
N ASN A 393 23.98 14.60 5.88
CA ASN A 393 24.09 13.89 4.59
C ASN A 393 22.75 13.25 4.18
N ASN A 394 22.50 13.16 2.87
CA ASN A 394 21.33 12.45 2.34
C ASN A 394 21.36 10.92 2.54
N ASP A 395 22.48 10.35 2.98
CA ASP A 395 22.63 8.94 3.37
C ASP A 395 22.72 8.73 4.89
N ALA A 396 22.16 9.65 5.68
CA ALA A 396 22.00 9.53 7.14
C ALA A 396 20.53 9.42 7.59
N VAL A 397 20.27 8.58 8.60
CA VAL A 397 18.93 8.29 9.15
C VAL A 397 18.88 8.65 10.65
N VAL A 398 18.10 9.69 10.96
CA VAL A 398 17.96 10.26 12.31
C VAL A 398 17.00 9.47 13.22
N THR A 399 17.10 9.68 14.53
CA THR A 399 16.43 8.89 15.58
C THR A 399 15.57 9.77 16.52
N ASP A 400 14.77 9.17 17.39
CA ASP A 400 13.75 9.87 18.18
C ASP A 400 14.34 10.93 19.14
N GLY A 401 13.98 12.20 18.91
CA GLY A 401 14.49 13.32 19.70
C GLY A 401 15.95 13.69 19.41
N TRP A 402 16.46 13.37 18.22
CA TRP A 402 17.82 13.74 17.79
C TRP A 402 18.06 15.26 17.89
N LEU A 403 17.18 16.07 17.31
CA LEU A 403 17.37 17.51 17.23
C LEU A 403 17.25 18.19 18.60
N ASP A 404 16.33 17.72 19.46
CA ASP A 404 16.21 18.20 20.83
C ASP A 404 17.49 17.98 21.65
N GLN A 405 18.20 16.87 21.44
CA GLN A 405 19.45 16.60 22.14
C GLN A 405 20.62 17.43 21.60
N LEU A 406 20.72 17.60 20.27
CA LEU A 406 21.75 18.47 19.69
C LEU A 406 21.55 19.95 20.07
N VAL A 407 20.32 20.44 20.08
CA VAL A 407 19.98 21.80 20.53
C VAL A 407 20.25 21.95 22.03
N ALA A 408 19.77 21.01 22.87
CA ALA A 408 20.00 21.06 24.31
C ALA A 408 21.50 21.02 24.67
N LEU A 409 22.31 20.17 24.03
CA LEU A 409 23.76 20.13 24.23
C LEU A 409 24.43 21.42 23.77
N ALA A 410 23.99 22.03 22.67
CA ALA A 410 24.49 23.33 22.27
C ALA A 410 24.14 24.42 23.30
N ASP A 411 22.91 24.42 23.83
CA ASP A 411 22.44 25.43 24.80
C ASP A 411 22.99 25.24 26.22
N SER A 412 23.52 24.06 26.58
CA SER A 412 23.93 23.72 27.95
C SER A 412 25.14 24.53 28.44
N ASP A 413 25.97 25.04 27.52
CA ASP A 413 27.05 25.97 27.78
C ASP A 413 27.08 27.04 26.65
N PRO A 414 27.08 28.34 26.96
CA PRO A 414 27.26 29.41 25.96
C PRO A 414 28.49 29.21 25.05
N ALA A 415 29.57 28.61 25.55
CA ALA A 415 30.79 28.35 24.80
C ALA A 415 30.65 27.22 23.76
N ILE A 416 29.70 26.28 23.91
CA ILE A 416 29.47 25.23 22.90
C ILE A 416 28.87 25.88 21.66
N GLY A 417 29.66 25.98 20.59
CA GLY A 417 29.22 26.51 19.30
C GLY A 417 28.67 25.43 18.37
N MET A 418 29.14 24.19 18.50
CA MET A 418 28.81 23.08 17.61
C MET A 418 28.61 21.77 18.38
N ALA A 419 27.65 20.94 17.93
CA ALA A 419 27.31 19.65 18.55
C ALA A 419 27.11 18.56 17.48
N GLY A 420 27.55 17.32 17.74
CA GLY A 420 27.33 16.16 16.84
C GLY A 420 26.87 14.88 17.57
N PRO A 421 26.28 13.90 16.86
CA PRO A 421 25.86 12.62 17.42
C PRO A 421 26.91 11.52 17.24
N MET A 422 26.73 10.38 17.92
CA MET A 422 27.43 9.12 17.64
C MET A 422 26.87 8.44 16.37
N SER A 423 27.68 7.65 15.66
CA SER A 423 27.27 6.90 14.47
C SER A 423 28.11 5.66 14.18
N ASN A 424 27.56 4.70 13.44
CA ASN A 424 28.26 3.52 12.92
C ASN A 424 29.28 3.84 11.80
N TYR A 425 29.26 5.05 11.23
CA TYR A 425 30.17 5.45 10.16
C TYR A 425 30.55 6.93 10.32
N ALA A 426 31.57 7.20 11.13
CA ALA A 426 32.12 8.53 11.34
C ALA A 426 33.60 8.42 11.71
N SER A 427 34.36 9.53 11.68
CA SER A 427 35.66 9.54 12.36
C SER A 427 35.48 9.63 13.88
N PRO A 428 36.38 9.02 14.69
CA PRO A 428 36.45 9.31 16.12
C PRO A 428 36.52 10.82 16.40
N PRO A 429 35.88 11.32 17.48
CA PRO A 429 35.27 10.57 18.58
C PRO A 429 33.80 10.14 18.36
N GLN A 430 33.21 10.33 17.18
CA GLN A 430 31.79 10.02 16.92
C GLN A 430 31.53 8.56 16.48
N LEU A 431 32.57 7.76 16.23
CA LEU A 431 32.43 6.38 15.79
C LEU A 431 31.90 5.45 16.89
N VAL A 432 31.00 4.56 16.51
CA VAL A 432 30.57 3.38 17.27
C VAL A 432 30.87 2.15 16.43
N GLU A 433 31.81 1.33 16.90
CA GLU A 433 32.24 0.10 16.24
C GLU A 433 31.26 -1.06 16.54
N ASP A 434 31.30 -2.12 15.71
CA ASP A 434 30.57 -3.39 15.90
C ASP A 434 29.07 -3.28 16.24
N VAL A 435 28.34 -2.37 15.58
CA VAL A 435 26.90 -2.20 15.80
C VAL A 435 26.09 -3.48 15.48
N PRO A 436 25.21 -3.96 16.38
CA PRO A 436 24.65 -5.32 16.31
C PRO A 436 23.37 -5.46 15.46
N TYR A 437 23.03 -4.47 14.63
CA TYR A 437 21.81 -4.46 13.80
C TYR A 437 22.10 -4.73 12.32
N LYS A 438 21.10 -5.21 11.58
CA LYS A 438 21.21 -5.54 10.14
C LYS A 438 20.27 -4.74 9.24
N ASP A 439 19.37 -3.96 9.84
CA ASP A 439 18.28 -3.23 9.21
C ASP A 439 17.91 -1.99 10.04
N LEU A 440 17.07 -1.10 9.50
CA LEU A 440 16.74 0.18 10.13
C LEU A 440 15.81 0.07 11.35
N ASP A 441 14.96 -0.97 11.44
CA ASP A 441 14.08 -1.17 12.60
C ASP A 441 14.89 -1.67 13.81
N ALA A 442 15.79 -2.63 13.58
CA ALA A 442 16.78 -3.05 14.56
C ALA A 442 17.74 -1.92 14.95
N MET A 443 18.08 -1.00 14.03
CA MET A 443 18.85 0.21 14.31
C MET A 443 18.11 1.15 15.26
N HIS A 444 16.83 1.45 15.02
CA HIS A 444 16.04 2.26 15.94
C HIS A 444 15.95 1.62 17.34
N GLY A 445 15.79 0.30 17.40
CA GLY A 445 15.85 -0.46 18.65
C GLY A 445 17.22 -0.40 19.35
N PHE A 446 18.32 -0.34 18.60
CA PHE A 446 19.68 -0.15 19.13
C PHE A 446 19.88 1.27 19.66
N ALA A 447 19.51 2.30 18.88
CA ALA A 447 19.64 3.70 19.26
C ALA A 447 18.91 4.02 20.58
N ALA A 448 17.74 3.41 20.81
CA ALA A 448 17.00 3.54 22.07
C ALA A 448 17.74 2.93 23.28
N ARG A 449 18.46 1.80 23.11
CA ARG A 449 19.27 1.21 24.18
C ARG A 449 20.54 2.01 24.44
N TRP A 450 21.25 2.37 23.36
CA TRP A 450 22.45 3.20 23.40
C TRP A 450 22.21 4.51 24.16
N ARG A 451 21.05 5.15 23.94
CA ARG A 451 20.60 6.35 24.64
C ARG A 451 20.35 6.14 26.13
N GLU A 452 19.88 4.96 26.53
CA GLU A 452 19.69 4.63 27.95
C GLU A 452 21.02 4.39 28.65
N GLU A 453 21.91 3.61 28.01
CA GLU A 453 23.24 3.25 28.50
C GLU A 453 24.16 4.47 28.66
N HIS A 454 24.01 5.48 27.79
CA HIS A 454 24.83 6.69 27.77
C HIS A 454 24.12 7.96 28.29
N ARG A 455 22.89 7.85 28.80
CA ARG A 455 21.98 8.98 29.08
C ARG A 455 22.67 10.16 29.80
N GLY A 456 22.66 11.34 29.18
CA GLY A 456 23.23 12.58 29.72
C GLY A 456 24.76 12.68 29.66
N GLN A 457 25.45 11.77 28.95
CA GLN A 457 26.88 11.84 28.71
C GLN A 457 27.19 12.62 27.43
N TRP A 458 28.26 13.42 27.48
CA TRP A 458 28.82 14.10 26.32
C TRP A 458 30.34 14.28 26.48
N LEU A 459 31.00 14.76 25.44
CA LEU A 459 32.44 15.06 25.45
C LEU A 459 32.75 16.31 24.64
N THR A 460 33.88 16.96 24.93
CA THR A 460 34.44 18.00 24.06
C THR A 460 35.34 17.36 23.00
N ALA A 461 35.30 17.89 21.77
CA ALA A 461 35.99 17.30 20.63
C ALA A 461 36.89 18.31 19.90
N GLY A 462 38.02 17.83 19.37
CA GLY A 462 38.87 18.64 18.48
C GLY A 462 38.26 18.86 17.09
N LYS A 463 37.31 18.01 16.70
CA LYS A 463 36.58 18.06 15.43
C LYS A 463 35.22 17.38 15.53
N LEU A 464 34.35 17.64 14.55
CA LEU A 464 33.10 16.91 14.32
C LEU A 464 33.06 16.48 12.85
N SER A 465 32.54 15.29 12.59
CA SER A 465 32.41 14.73 11.24
C SER A 465 31.18 15.30 10.54
N GLY A 466 31.34 15.77 9.30
CA GLY A 466 30.33 16.53 8.55
C GLY A 466 29.00 15.81 8.25
N PHE A 467 28.92 14.49 8.43
CA PHE A 467 27.72 13.70 8.10
C PHE A 467 26.47 14.11 8.87
N CYS A 468 26.63 14.58 10.11
CA CYS A 468 25.59 15.13 10.96
C CYS A 468 26.23 16.03 12.02
N LEU A 469 26.06 17.35 11.91
CA LEU A 469 26.45 18.29 12.96
C LEU A 469 25.51 19.49 13.03
N LEU A 470 25.28 19.99 14.23
CA LEU A 470 24.61 21.25 14.53
C LEU A 470 25.65 22.31 14.82
N MET A 471 25.44 23.53 14.33
CA MET A 471 26.16 24.75 14.71
C MET A 471 25.16 25.84 15.13
N LYS A 472 25.46 26.58 16.20
CA LYS A 472 24.76 27.83 16.52
C LYS A 472 25.05 28.85 15.42
N ARG A 473 24.06 29.66 15.04
CA ARG A 473 24.26 30.71 14.02
C ARG A 473 25.40 31.69 14.37
N ALA A 474 25.65 31.93 15.65
CA ALA A 474 26.77 32.77 16.10
C ALA A 474 28.14 32.26 15.61
N VAL A 475 28.30 30.95 15.40
CA VAL A 475 29.52 30.37 14.79
C VAL A 475 29.58 30.75 13.32
N TYR A 476 28.52 30.48 12.55
CA TYR A 476 28.45 30.81 11.11
C TYR A 476 28.62 32.31 10.83
N GLU A 477 28.05 33.18 11.67
CA GLU A 477 28.20 34.64 11.56
C GLU A 477 29.60 35.13 11.99
N ALA A 478 30.39 34.31 12.70
CA ALA A 478 31.79 34.61 13.06
C ALA A 478 32.83 34.03 12.08
N ILE A 479 32.61 32.83 11.52
CA ILE A 479 33.63 32.08 10.74
C ILE A 479 33.24 31.75 9.30
N GLY A 480 31.98 31.99 8.89
CA GLY A 480 31.44 31.59 7.59
C GLY A 480 31.13 30.09 7.47
N GLY A 481 30.90 29.63 6.23
CA GLY A 481 30.56 28.24 5.90
C GLY A 481 31.77 27.30 5.75
N LEU A 482 31.66 26.30 4.89
CA LEU A 482 32.75 25.38 4.52
C LEU A 482 33.69 26.01 3.46
N ASP A 483 34.94 25.54 3.40
CA ASP A 483 35.93 26.05 2.44
C ASP A 483 35.84 25.30 1.11
N GLU A 484 35.42 25.98 0.04
CA GLU A 484 35.16 25.36 -1.26
C GLU A 484 36.41 24.80 -1.96
N ARG A 485 37.61 25.07 -1.43
CA ARG A 485 38.87 24.48 -1.92
C ARG A 485 38.98 22.97 -1.69
N PHE A 486 38.16 22.38 -0.80
CA PHE A 486 38.09 20.93 -0.60
C PHE A 486 37.22 20.21 -1.64
N GLY A 487 36.56 20.93 -2.57
CA GLY A 487 35.94 20.34 -3.76
C GLY A 487 34.86 19.29 -3.43
N LEU A 488 35.14 18.00 -3.63
CA LEU A 488 34.18 16.93 -3.40
C LEU A 488 34.01 16.55 -1.91
N GLY A 489 34.85 17.05 -1.00
CA GLY A 489 34.78 16.82 0.46
C GLY A 489 36.01 16.14 1.04
N PHE A 490 35.99 15.91 2.36
CA PHE A 490 37.11 15.62 3.26
C PHE A 490 37.93 16.87 3.64
N PHE A 491 38.25 16.96 4.93
CA PHE A 491 38.96 18.06 5.60
C PHE A 491 38.22 19.41 5.67
N ASP A 492 37.06 19.55 5.04
CA ASP A 492 36.18 20.72 5.14
C ASP A 492 35.50 20.84 6.52
N ASP A 493 35.21 19.72 7.16
CA ASP A 493 34.68 19.61 8.53
C ASP A 493 35.78 19.79 9.61
N ASP A 494 36.96 19.20 9.41
CA ASP A 494 38.19 19.48 10.18
C ASP A 494 38.54 20.99 10.12
N ASP A 495 38.36 21.64 8.96
CA ASP A 495 38.60 23.07 8.77
C ASP A 495 37.58 23.96 9.49
N LEU A 496 36.29 23.63 9.37
CA LEU A 496 35.22 24.32 10.08
C LEU A 496 35.41 24.21 11.60
N GLY A 497 35.71 23.01 12.09
CA GLY A 497 35.95 22.75 13.50
C GLY A 497 37.20 23.45 14.04
N ARG A 498 38.26 23.57 13.24
CA ARG A 498 39.43 24.39 13.61
C ARG A 498 39.09 25.87 13.66
N ARG A 499 38.43 26.43 12.64
CA ARG A 499 38.01 27.84 12.63
C ARG A 499 37.10 28.20 13.80
N ALA A 500 36.17 27.31 14.17
CA ALA A 500 35.29 27.50 15.32
C ALA A 500 36.09 27.58 16.64
N ARG A 501 37.06 26.68 16.85
CA ARG A 501 37.95 26.71 18.03
C ARG A 501 38.87 27.92 18.05
N ASP A 502 39.45 28.30 16.91
CA ASP A 502 40.29 29.50 16.77
C ASP A 502 39.48 30.80 16.99
N ALA A 503 38.15 30.77 16.79
CA ALA A 503 37.20 31.83 17.14
C ALA A 503 36.64 31.73 18.59
N GLY A 504 37.10 30.77 19.40
CA GLY A 504 36.74 30.63 20.81
C GLY A 504 35.53 29.73 21.11
N PHE A 505 35.01 28.99 20.15
CA PHE A 505 33.88 28.06 20.35
C PHE A 505 34.34 26.63 20.68
N THR A 506 33.64 26.00 21.62
CA THR A 506 33.75 24.57 21.94
C THR A 506 32.93 23.72 20.96
N LEU A 507 33.49 22.58 20.56
CA LEU A 507 32.80 21.50 19.83
C LEU A 507 32.46 20.39 20.83
N ALA A 508 31.25 19.83 20.75
CA ALA A 508 30.77 18.77 21.63
C ALA A 508 30.15 17.58 20.88
N VAL A 509 30.19 16.39 21.48
CA VAL A 509 29.47 15.19 20.99
C VAL A 509 28.50 14.69 22.04
N ALA A 510 27.24 14.52 21.66
CA ALA A 510 26.22 13.88 22.49
C ALA A 510 26.42 12.36 22.46
N ARG A 511 26.92 11.76 23.56
CA ARG A 511 27.14 10.31 23.61
C ARG A 511 25.83 9.53 23.69
N ASP A 512 24.76 10.12 24.20
CA ASP A 512 23.42 9.49 24.28
C ASP A 512 22.61 9.58 22.98
N LEU A 513 23.08 10.30 21.95
CA LEU A 513 22.43 10.35 20.66
C LEU A 513 23.18 9.50 19.61
N PHE A 514 22.48 8.51 19.04
CA PHE A 514 22.95 7.74 17.89
C PHE A 514 22.19 8.11 16.61
N VAL A 515 22.89 8.28 15.50
CA VAL A 515 22.34 8.50 14.14
C VAL A 515 22.99 7.50 13.18
N HIS A 516 22.20 6.79 12.37
CA HIS A 516 22.74 5.88 11.38
C HIS A 516 23.27 6.64 10.16
N HIS A 517 24.38 6.16 9.58
CA HIS A 517 24.96 6.71 8.36
C HIS A 517 25.37 5.53 7.47
N PHE A 518 24.85 5.49 6.24
CA PHE A 518 25.14 4.39 5.30
C PHE A 518 26.55 4.45 4.73
N GLY A 519 27.18 5.63 4.76
CA GLY A 519 28.60 5.84 4.48
C GLY A 519 28.90 5.95 2.99
N SER A 520 29.31 7.16 2.57
CA SER A 520 29.95 7.45 1.27
C SER A 520 29.17 6.92 0.05
N ARG A 521 27.83 6.91 0.10
CA ARG A 521 27.01 6.30 -0.95
C ARG A 521 27.16 7.01 -2.29
N THR A 522 27.19 8.34 -2.29
CA THR A 522 27.49 9.15 -3.48
C THR A 522 28.86 8.85 -4.08
N PHE A 523 29.92 8.71 -3.27
CA PHE A 523 31.26 8.38 -3.78
C PHE A 523 31.31 6.97 -4.38
N THR A 524 30.63 6.01 -3.75
CA THR A 524 30.52 4.63 -4.22
C THR A 524 29.77 4.56 -5.55
N GLY A 525 28.61 5.23 -5.65
CA GLY A 525 27.79 5.25 -6.86
C GLY A 525 28.44 5.95 -8.05
N GLN A 526 29.35 6.89 -7.80
CA GLN A 526 30.07 7.67 -8.81
C GLN A 526 31.50 7.18 -9.07
N GLY A 527 31.94 6.07 -8.44
CA GLY A 527 33.27 5.48 -8.64
C GLY A 527 34.44 6.38 -8.18
N ILE A 528 34.20 7.28 -7.22
CA ILE A 528 35.20 8.25 -6.75
C ILE A 528 36.23 7.54 -5.86
N ASP A 529 37.52 7.68 -6.20
CA ASP A 529 38.62 7.24 -5.33
C ASP A 529 38.73 8.15 -4.09
N ALA A 530 38.07 7.73 -3.02
CA ALA A 530 38.07 8.40 -1.74
C ALA A 530 39.47 8.49 -1.10
N ALA A 531 40.38 7.54 -1.37
CA ALA A 531 41.73 7.56 -0.81
C ALA A 531 42.60 8.60 -1.51
N ALA A 532 42.55 8.67 -2.84
CA ALA A 532 43.23 9.70 -3.62
C ALA A 532 42.68 11.11 -3.32
N LEU A 533 41.36 11.26 -3.16
CA LEU A 533 40.73 12.52 -2.77
C LEU A 533 41.16 12.95 -1.35
N LEU A 534 41.20 12.01 -0.39
CA LEU A 534 41.67 12.27 0.96
C LEU A 534 43.15 12.71 0.98
N GLU A 535 44.03 12.06 0.21
CA GLU A 535 45.45 12.45 0.12
C GLU A 535 45.64 13.82 -0.57
N ALA A 536 44.80 14.16 -1.55
CA ALA A 536 44.79 15.48 -2.18
C ALA A 536 44.34 16.57 -1.20
N ASN A 537 43.22 16.37 -0.50
CA ASN A 537 42.68 17.34 0.43
C ASN A 537 43.47 17.45 1.74
N ALA A 538 44.20 16.41 2.15
CA ALA A 538 45.18 16.50 3.23
C ALA A 538 46.27 17.53 2.91
N LYS A 539 46.70 17.64 1.65
CA LYS A 539 47.69 18.64 1.20
C LYS A 539 47.09 20.05 1.16
N VAL A 540 45.81 20.19 0.78
CA VAL A 540 45.08 21.47 0.86
C VAL A 540 44.95 21.94 2.31
N TYR A 541 44.61 21.02 3.23
CA TYR A 541 44.53 21.31 4.66
C TYR A 541 45.91 21.70 5.22
N ALA A 542 46.94 20.90 4.96
CA ALA A 542 48.31 21.17 5.43
C ALA A 542 48.86 22.51 4.91
N ALA A 543 48.56 22.88 3.66
CA ALA A 543 48.93 24.18 3.09
C ALA A 543 48.17 25.37 3.72
N LYS A 544 46.99 25.14 4.32
CA LYS A 544 46.23 26.15 5.07
C LYS A 544 46.65 26.24 6.54
N TRP A 545 47.09 25.13 7.14
CA TRP A 545 47.07 24.96 8.60
C TRP A 545 48.32 24.35 9.26
N GLY A 546 49.28 23.86 8.48
CA GLY A 546 50.38 23.02 8.96
C GLY A 546 49.99 21.54 9.11
N GLU A 547 50.96 20.72 9.51
CA GLU A 547 50.73 19.28 9.74
C GLU A 547 49.76 19.02 10.91
N LEU A 548 49.04 17.89 10.83
CA LEU A 548 48.02 17.51 11.80
C LEU A 548 48.64 17.14 13.16
N GLN A 549 48.40 17.99 14.17
CA GLN A 549 48.73 17.72 15.57
C GLN A 549 47.48 17.21 16.29
N GLY A 550 47.53 15.97 16.79
CA GLY A 550 46.40 15.34 17.49
C GLY A 550 46.20 15.90 18.90
N THR A 551 45.01 16.42 19.19
CA THR A 551 44.59 16.84 20.54
C THR A 551 43.76 15.74 21.23
N ALA A 552 44.00 15.55 22.53
CA ALA A 552 43.23 14.64 23.37
C ALA A 552 41.76 15.11 23.55
N VAL A 553 40.88 14.16 23.83
CA VAL A 553 39.43 14.35 24.06
C VAL A 553 39.12 14.25 25.55
N THR A 554 38.32 15.17 26.08
CA THR A 554 37.93 15.20 27.50
C THR A 554 36.43 14.95 27.66
N LEU A 555 36.08 13.97 28.49
CA LEU A 555 34.70 13.63 28.85
C LEU A 555 34.16 14.59 29.92
N ALA A 556 32.90 15.01 29.80
CA ALA A 556 32.26 15.94 30.75
C ALA A 556 30.79 15.53 31.03
N PRO A 557 30.36 15.42 32.30
CA PRO A 557 28.98 15.07 32.64
C PRO A 557 28.04 16.28 32.65
N TRP A 558 26.76 16.03 32.39
CA TRP A 558 25.71 17.07 32.32
C TRP A 558 25.38 17.75 33.67
N PRO A 559 25.22 19.09 33.72
CA PRO A 559 24.74 19.81 34.90
C PRO A 559 23.26 19.57 35.24
N GLY A 560 22.98 18.49 35.97
CA GLY A 560 21.89 18.46 36.96
C GLY A 560 20.49 18.01 36.51
N HIS A 561 20.18 16.73 36.78
CA HIS A 561 18.88 16.35 37.35
C HIS A 561 19.08 15.33 38.48
N SER A 562 19.02 15.78 39.73
CA SER A 562 19.29 14.95 40.90
C SER A 562 18.06 14.17 41.37
N HIS A 563 17.97 12.89 41.03
CA HIS A 563 17.19 11.88 41.76
C HIS A 563 17.95 10.55 41.73
N GLY A 564 18.71 10.27 42.79
CA GLY A 564 19.75 9.23 42.77
C GLY A 564 19.33 7.85 43.28
N ARG A 565 20.02 6.84 42.75
CA ARG A 565 20.59 5.74 43.53
C ARG A 565 21.77 5.17 42.75
N GLY A 566 22.97 5.29 43.30
CA GLY A 566 24.20 4.96 42.58
C GLY A 566 24.53 3.47 42.58
N PHE A 567 25.35 3.08 41.60
CA PHE A 567 26.29 1.97 41.72
C PHE A 567 27.65 2.50 41.27
N GLU A 568 28.67 2.34 42.13
CA GLU A 568 30.05 2.58 41.77
C GLU A 568 30.61 1.34 41.08
N THR A 569 31.30 1.52 39.95
CA THR A 569 32.24 0.54 39.44
C THR A 569 33.47 1.29 38.96
N GLN A 570 34.62 1.05 39.59
CA GLN A 570 35.90 1.60 39.14
C GLN A 570 36.25 0.98 37.79
N ILE A 571 36.64 1.80 36.81
CA ILE A 571 37.45 1.35 35.68
C ILE A 571 38.90 1.64 36.08
N ASP A 572 39.66 0.57 36.28
CA ASP A 572 41.10 0.65 36.52
C ASP A 572 41.80 0.75 35.16
N THR A 573 42.67 1.76 34.99
CA THR A 573 43.33 2.06 33.71
C THR A 573 44.84 2.14 33.88
N ASP A 574 45.53 1.05 33.56
CA ASP A 574 46.96 1.07 33.25
C ASP A 574 47.27 -0.02 32.20
N GLU A 575 46.95 0.27 30.94
CA GLU A 575 47.70 -0.33 29.84
C GLU A 575 49.13 0.23 29.85
N HIS A 576 50.15 -0.61 29.78
CA HIS A 576 51.41 -0.18 29.17
C HIS A 576 52.25 -1.32 28.56
N ARG A 577 52.68 -1.07 27.33
CA ARG A 577 53.78 -1.72 26.58
C ARG A 577 53.58 -3.14 26.03
N TRP A 578 53.31 -3.15 24.73
CA TRP A 578 53.85 -4.14 23.80
C TRP A 578 55.38 -4.23 23.88
N GLY A 579 55.92 -5.43 23.70
CA GLY A 579 57.35 -5.67 23.48
C GLY A 579 57.67 -7.16 23.29
N GLU A 580 58.31 -7.49 22.16
CA GLU A 580 59.16 -8.66 21.87
C GLU A 580 58.72 -10.03 22.49
N GLY A 581 58.36 -11.08 21.75
CA GLY A 581 58.91 -11.56 20.48
C GLY A 581 59.78 -12.82 20.69
N VAL A 582 59.81 -13.72 19.69
CA VAL A 582 60.86 -14.75 19.45
C VAL A 582 60.77 -16.14 20.17
N ARG A 583 60.35 -17.15 19.38
CA ARG A 583 60.78 -18.59 19.31
C ARG A 583 60.15 -19.73 20.15
N ASP A 584 60.09 -20.87 19.44
CA ASP A 584 60.14 -22.30 19.79
C ASP A 584 59.30 -22.85 20.98
N GLY A 585 58.48 -23.91 20.86
CA GLY A 585 58.06 -24.74 19.72
C GLY A 585 58.52 -26.21 19.78
N LYS A 586 57.60 -27.17 20.07
CA LYS A 586 57.65 -28.62 19.68
C LYS A 586 56.45 -29.48 20.16
N THR A 587 55.91 -30.30 19.24
CA THR A 587 55.45 -31.73 19.32
C THR A 587 54.98 -32.42 20.63
N ALA A 588 54.17 -33.51 20.66
CA ALA A 588 53.16 -34.13 19.76
C ALA A 588 52.64 -35.48 20.36
N GLY A 589 51.36 -35.87 20.12
CA GLY A 589 50.79 -37.23 20.35
C GLY A 589 50.29 -37.57 21.79
N GLY A 590 49.41 -38.56 22.05
CA GLY A 590 48.58 -39.43 21.17
C GLY A 590 47.88 -40.63 21.91
N GLY A 591 46.72 -41.14 21.41
CA GLY A 591 45.95 -42.32 21.95
C GLY A 591 44.79 -41.96 22.92
N ARG A 592 43.57 -42.56 23.01
CA ARG A 592 42.93 -43.91 22.80
C ARG A 592 43.14 -44.92 23.95
N VAL A 593 42.21 -45.80 24.43
CA VAL A 593 40.75 -46.14 24.31
C VAL A 593 40.44 -47.20 25.44
N GLY A 594 39.24 -47.56 25.98
CA GLY A 594 37.80 -47.19 25.85
C GLY A 594 36.86 -48.39 26.27
N ARG A 595 35.54 -48.17 26.53
CA ARG A 595 34.47 -49.12 27.05
C ARG A 595 34.45 -49.33 28.59
N GLY A 596 33.41 -49.81 29.31
CA GLY A 596 32.07 -50.41 29.00
C GLY A 596 31.07 -50.36 30.20
N CYS A 597 29.95 -51.16 30.25
CA CYS A 597 28.72 -50.82 31.03
C CYS A 597 27.96 -51.96 31.81
N VAL A 598 27.07 -51.56 32.76
CA VAL A 598 25.90 -52.25 33.47
C VAL A 598 26.15 -53.48 34.39
N PRO A 599 25.24 -53.96 35.33
CA PRO A 599 23.74 -54.04 35.30
C PRO A 599 22.86 -53.76 36.59
N GLY A 600 21.50 -53.71 36.40
CA GLY A 600 20.42 -54.14 37.36
C GLY A 600 19.71 -53.11 38.30
N VAL A 601 18.60 -53.31 39.07
CA VAL A 601 17.27 -54.07 39.10
C VAL A 601 16.41 -53.44 40.26
N GLY A 602 15.06 -53.40 40.46
CA GLY A 602 13.79 -53.68 39.74
C GLY A 602 12.54 -53.85 40.71
N VAL A 603 11.26 -53.83 40.20
CA VAL A 603 9.93 -54.27 40.82
C VAL A 603 9.34 -53.54 42.10
N GLU A 604 8.03 -53.47 42.50
CA GLU A 604 6.64 -53.76 41.98
C GLU A 604 5.50 -53.06 42.87
N GLN A 605 4.18 -53.37 42.66
CA GLN A 605 2.95 -53.25 43.52
C GLN A 605 1.95 -52.03 43.54
N VAL A 606 0.99 -52.01 42.58
CA VAL A 606 -0.48 -52.30 42.67
C VAL A 606 -1.48 -51.63 43.70
N ARG A 607 -2.69 -51.23 43.18
CA ARG A 607 -4.06 -50.92 43.81
C ARG A 607 -4.33 -49.54 44.49
N ALA A 608 -5.57 -49.02 44.67
CA ALA A 608 -6.84 -49.03 43.87
C ALA A 608 -8.03 -48.23 44.54
N GLY A 609 -8.85 -47.52 43.73
CA GLY A 609 -10.32 -47.30 43.95
C GLY A 609 -10.86 -46.10 44.79
N GLY A 610 -11.97 -45.47 44.35
CA GLY A 610 -12.80 -44.53 45.15
C GLY A 610 -13.68 -43.53 44.36
N VAL A 611 -15.02 -43.57 44.52
CA VAL A 611 -16.11 -42.80 43.82
C VAL A 611 -17.42 -42.89 44.66
N PRO A 612 -18.49 -42.04 44.60
CA PRO A 612 -18.72 -40.67 44.08
C PRO A 612 -19.23 -39.67 45.18
N GLY A 613 -19.67 -38.45 44.79
CA GLY A 613 -20.53 -37.61 45.66
C GLY A 613 -20.98 -36.24 45.07
N SER A 614 -22.25 -36.11 44.72
CA SER A 614 -22.99 -34.86 44.42
C SER A 614 -24.30 -34.86 45.27
N PRO A 615 -25.10 -33.77 45.44
CA PRO A 615 -25.29 -32.61 44.54
C PRO A 615 -25.49 -31.20 45.17
N ASN A 616 -25.53 -30.16 44.30
CA ASN A 616 -26.39 -28.95 44.22
C ASN A 616 -27.08 -28.28 45.45
N PRO A 617 -27.54 -26.99 45.38
CA PRO A 617 -27.21 -25.88 44.45
C PRO A 617 -27.09 -24.47 45.14
N ILE A 618 -27.15 -23.37 44.35
CA ILE A 618 -27.73 -22.01 44.63
C ILE A 618 -26.77 -20.77 44.68
N SER A 619 -27.19 -19.74 43.91
CA SER A 619 -26.96 -18.26 43.97
C SER A 619 -25.56 -17.61 43.87
N MET A 620 -25.42 -16.78 42.82
CA MET A 620 -24.66 -15.50 42.78
C MET A 620 -25.37 -14.40 43.64
N PRO A 621 -24.87 -13.14 43.84
CA PRO A 621 -23.75 -12.43 43.19
C PRO A 621 -22.79 -11.62 44.11
N TYR A 622 -21.89 -10.85 43.46
CA TYR A 622 -20.90 -9.87 43.94
C TYR A 622 -21.34 -8.91 45.08
N PRO A 623 -20.41 -8.45 45.94
CA PRO A 623 -19.55 -7.27 45.68
C PRO A 623 -18.03 -7.59 45.83
N CYS A 624 -17.06 -6.95 45.15
CA CYS A 624 -16.66 -5.52 45.05
C CYS A 624 -15.54 -5.14 46.05
N GLU A 625 -14.78 -4.10 45.68
CA GLU A 625 -13.73 -3.36 46.42
C GLU A 625 -12.33 -3.98 46.57
N SER A 626 -11.34 -3.08 46.60
CA SER A 626 -9.90 -3.32 46.47
C SER A 626 -9.12 -2.79 47.68
N VAL A 627 -8.12 -3.52 48.15
CA VAL A 627 -6.98 -2.96 48.91
C VAL A 627 -5.69 -3.66 48.48
N SER A 628 -4.59 -2.92 48.41
CA SER A 628 -3.26 -3.41 48.02
C SER A 628 -2.33 -3.65 49.22
N ILE A 629 -1.46 -4.66 49.13
CA ILE A 629 -0.32 -4.86 50.05
C ILE A 629 0.94 -5.23 49.23
N ARG A 630 2.11 -4.73 49.65
CA ARG A 630 3.43 -4.97 49.03
C ARG A 630 4.12 -6.18 49.70
N GLY A 631 4.90 -6.98 48.97
CA GLY A 631 5.79 -7.98 49.60
C GLY A 631 6.60 -8.91 48.68
N SER A 632 7.88 -8.56 48.46
CA SER A 632 9.05 -9.44 48.21
C SER A 632 8.89 -10.90 47.67
N LYS A 633 9.39 -11.11 46.44
CA LYS A 633 10.05 -12.31 45.84
C LYS A 633 10.09 -13.64 46.62
N SER A 634 9.65 -14.74 45.98
CA SER A 634 10.37 -16.02 45.69
C SER A 634 9.41 -17.21 45.55
N PRO A 635 9.83 -18.37 44.99
CA PRO A 635 10.52 -18.61 43.71
C PRO A 635 9.52 -19.09 42.63
N GLY A 636 9.98 -19.48 41.43
CA GLY A 636 9.10 -19.97 40.36
C GLY A 636 8.56 -21.40 40.57
N PRO A 637 7.32 -21.72 40.16
CA PRO A 637 6.75 -23.06 40.26
C PRO A 637 7.27 -24.00 39.15
N ILE A 638 7.50 -25.26 39.50
CA ILE A 638 7.90 -26.33 38.57
C ILE A 638 6.69 -26.78 37.74
N ARG A 639 6.92 -27.13 36.47
CA ARG A 639 5.88 -27.55 35.51
C ARG A 639 5.05 -28.73 36.04
N GLY A 640 3.73 -28.59 36.00
CA GLY A 640 2.78 -29.70 36.16
C GLY A 640 1.64 -29.57 35.15
N GLY A 641 1.45 -30.58 34.28
CA GLY A 641 0.26 -30.72 33.44
C GLY A 641 -0.03 -29.58 32.46
N THR A 642 0.98 -29.00 31.80
CA THR A 642 0.77 -27.88 30.85
C THR A 642 0.05 -28.34 29.57
N LYS A 643 -1.20 -27.90 29.40
CA LYS A 643 -1.86 -27.73 28.09
C LYS A 643 -0.97 -26.81 27.22
N ALA A 644 -0.86 -27.08 25.92
CA ALA A 644 -0.17 -26.18 25.01
C ALA A 644 -0.87 -24.81 24.93
N GLN A 645 -0.08 -23.74 24.89
CA GLN A 645 -0.58 -22.38 24.65
C GLN A 645 -0.69 -22.10 23.16
N VAL A 646 -1.73 -21.36 22.76
CA VAL A 646 -1.99 -21.04 21.35
C VAL A 646 -2.21 -19.54 21.18
N SER A 647 -1.34 -18.91 20.40
CA SER A 647 -1.50 -17.52 19.93
C SER A 647 -2.36 -17.51 18.66
N LEU A 648 -3.43 -16.72 18.63
CA LEU A 648 -4.01 -16.29 17.35
C LEU A 648 -3.10 -15.23 16.73
N THR A 649 -2.78 -15.39 15.45
CA THR A 649 -1.96 -14.47 14.66
C THR A 649 -2.75 -13.98 13.45
N MET A 650 -2.78 -12.67 13.24
CA MET A 650 -3.51 -12.04 12.14
C MET A 650 -2.68 -10.91 11.52
N ILE A 651 -2.86 -10.69 10.23
CA ILE A 651 -2.50 -9.45 9.54
C ILE A 651 -3.80 -8.72 9.17
N VAL A 652 -3.83 -7.40 9.31
CA VAL A 652 -5.04 -6.59 9.07
C VAL A 652 -4.71 -5.32 8.29
N ARG A 653 -5.71 -4.78 7.57
CA ARG A 653 -5.66 -3.46 6.96
C ARG A 653 -7.03 -2.99 6.46
N ASP A 654 -7.56 -1.92 7.05
CA ASP A 654 -8.81 -1.29 6.60
C ASP A 654 -10.03 -2.27 6.63
N GLU A 655 -10.19 -2.96 7.76
CA GLU A 655 -11.11 -4.09 8.04
C GLU A 655 -12.13 -3.81 9.18
N GLU A 656 -12.51 -2.54 9.42
CA GLU A 656 -13.45 -2.14 10.49
C GLU A 656 -14.81 -2.87 10.42
N ASP A 657 -15.28 -3.22 9.23
CA ASP A 657 -16.55 -3.95 9.03
C ASP A 657 -16.48 -5.43 9.42
N ASN A 658 -15.41 -6.15 9.04
CA ASN A 658 -15.32 -7.62 9.18
C ASN A 658 -14.74 -8.05 10.53
N LEU A 659 -13.72 -7.34 11.01
CA LEU A 659 -12.94 -7.73 12.18
C LEU A 659 -13.78 -7.96 13.46
N PRO A 660 -14.86 -7.20 13.73
CA PRO A 660 -15.75 -7.49 14.86
C PRO A 660 -16.42 -8.87 14.79
N GLN A 661 -16.81 -9.32 13.60
CA GLN A 661 -17.43 -10.64 13.41
C GLN A 661 -16.38 -11.75 13.48
N CYS A 662 -15.21 -11.55 12.86
CA CYS A 662 -14.08 -12.48 12.94
C CYS A 662 -13.66 -12.74 14.39
N LEU A 663 -13.23 -11.69 15.12
CA LEU A 663 -12.77 -11.82 16.50
C LEU A 663 -13.89 -12.24 17.45
N GLY A 664 -15.13 -11.82 17.22
CA GLY A 664 -16.30 -12.29 17.95
C GLY A 664 -16.50 -13.80 17.82
N SER A 665 -16.35 -14.36 16.62
CA SER A 665 -16.54 -15.79 16.35
C SER A 665 -15.57 -16.68 17.13
N VAL A 666 -14.35 -16.21 17.40
CA VAL A 666 -13.29 -16.94 18.14
C VAL A 666 -12.98 -16.40 19.54
N ALA A 667 -13.74 -15.42 20.03
CA ALA A 667 -13.50 -14.78 21.32
C ALA A 667 -13.38 -15.79 22.48
N GLY A 668 -12.22 -15.82 23.14
CA GLY A 668 -11.92 -16.71 24.28
C GLY A 668 -11.40 -18.11 23.93
N LEU A 669 -11.14 -18.45 22.67
CA LEU A 669 -10.57 -19.75 22.28
C LEU A 669 -9.04 -19.84 22.42
N PHE A 670 -8.34 -18.70 22.39
CA PHE A 670 -6.89 -18.60 22.31
C PHE A 670 -6.30 -17.94 23.56
N ASP A 671 -5.07 -18.32 23.91
CA ASP A 671 -4.38 -17.81 25.11
C ASP A 671 -3.86 -16.36 24.92
N GLU A 672 -3.68 -15.93 23.66
CA GLU A 672 -3.54 -14.53 23.28
C GLU A 672 -3.97 -14.28 21.83
N VAL A 673 -4.20 -13.00 21.49
CA VAL A 673 -4.39 -12.54 20.10
C VAL A 673 -3.28 -11.54 19.74
N VAL A 674 -2.65 -11.76 18.59
CA VAL A 674 -1.55 -10.96 18.02
C VAL A 674 -1.99 -10.46 16.65
N VAL A 675 -2.05 -9.14 16.50
CA VAL A 675 -2.48 -8.47 15.27
C VAL A 675 -1.32 -7.64 14.76
N VAL A 676 -0.97 -7.80 13.49
CA VAL A 676 -0.08 -6.89 12.77
C VAL A 676 -0.91 -6.03 11.83
N ASP A 677 -0.95 -4.73 12.10
CA ASP A 677 -1.55 -3.76 11.19
C ASP A 677 -0.55 -3.38 10.10
N THR A 678 -0.97 -3.46 8.84
CA THR A 678 -0.13 -3.09 7.69
C THR A 678 -0.41 -1.67 7.16
N GLY A 679 -1.04 -0.84 7.99
CA GLY A 679 -1.25 0.60 7.75
C GLY A 679 -2.72 0.98 7.57
N SER A 680 -3.59 0.52 8.47
CA SER A 680 -5.02 0.88 8.51
C SER A 680 -5.25 2.38 8.70
N ARG A 681 -6.35 2.87 8.15
CA ARG A 681 -6.78 4.29 8.16
C ARG A 681 -8.17 4.49 8.77
N ASP A 682 -8.80 3.39 9.14
CA ASP A 682 -10.08 3.25 9.83
C ASP A 682 -9.84 2.85 11.31
N ARG A 683 -10.86 2.29 11.98
CA ARG A 683 -10.76 1.90 13.39
C ARG A 683 -10.43 0.42 13.62
N THR A 684 -9.93 -0.29 12.60
CA THR A 684 -9.42 -1.68 12.68
C THR A 684 -8.54 -1.90 13.92
N THR A 685 -7.57 -1.00 14.15
CA THR A 685 -6.63 -1.13 15.27
C THR A 685 -7.26 -0.78 16.63
N GLU A 686 -8.35 -0.01 16.68
CA GLU A 686 -9.12 0.19 17.92
C GLU A 686 -9.93 -1.07 18.24
N ILE A 687 -10.60 -1.64 17.24
CA ILE A 687 -11.43 -2.84 17.34
C ILE A 687 -10.58 -4.03 17.83
N ALA A 688 -9.43 -4.27 17.20
CA ALA A 688 -8.48 -5.29 17.63
C ALA A 688 -8.10 -5.15 19.12
N ARG A 689 -7.76 -3.94 19.57
CA ARG A 689 -7.45 -3.67 20.99
C ARG A 689 -8.66 -3.87 21.91
N GLY A 690 -9.87 -3.57 21.42
CA GLY A 690 -11.14 -3.82 22.13
C GLY A 690 -11.42 -5.30 22.40
N PHE A 691 -11.00 -6.20 21.52
CA PHE A 691 -11.00 -7.65 21.73
C PHE A 691 -9.78 -8.16 22.54
N GLY A 692 -8.95 -7.26 23.08
CA GLY A 692 -7.77 -7.60 23.88
C GLY A 692 -6.52 -7.97 23.07
N ALA A 693 -6.50 -7.74 21.76
CA ALA A 693 -5.36 -8.09 20.92
C ALA A 693 -4.14 -7.18 21.15
N ARG A 694 -2.97 -7.80 21.07
CA ARG A 694 -1.67 -7.11 20.97
C ARG A 694 -1.47 -6.65 19.53
N VAL A 695 -1.85 -5.40 19.25
CA VAL A 695 -1.65 -4.76 17.94
C VAL A 695 -0.22 -4.23 17.81
N PHE A 696 0.41 -4.47 16.66
CA PHE A 696 1.71 -3.94 16.29
C PHE A 696 1.67 -3.37 14.87
N ASP A 697 2.34 -2.24 14.66
CA ASP A 697 2.43 -1.62 13.34
C ASP A 697 3.51 -2.31 12.50
N PHE A 698 3.26 -2.47 11.20
CA PHE A 698 4.19 -2.98 10.19
C PHE A 698 4.07 -2.13 8.93
N VAL A 699 5.20 -1.66 8.39
CA VAL A 699 5.18 -0.91 7.12
C VAL A 699 4.89 -1.89 6.00
N TRP A 700 3.85 -1.64 5.20
CA TRP A 700 3.58 -2.46 4.02
C TRP A 700 4.73 -2.37 3.00
N VAL A 701 5.45 -3.47 2.83
CA VAL A 701 6.63 -3.62 1.94
C VAL A 701 6.34 -4.54 0.74
N ASP A 702 5.08 -4.64 0.32
CA ASP A 702 4.66 -5.49 -0.81
C ASP A 702 4.92 -7.01 -0.61
N ASP A 703 4.96 -7.48 0.64
CA ASP A 703 5.16 -8.89 1.01
C ASP A 703 4.21 -9.32 2.15
N PHE A 704 3.30 -10.25 1.84
CA PHE A 704 2.38 -10.86 2.82
C PHE A 704 3.07 -11.85 3.78
N ALA A 705 4.08 -12.61 3.31
CA ALA A 705 4.86 -13.49 4.16
C ALA A 705 5.67 -12.69 5.19
N ALA A 706 6.23 -11.53 4.83
CA ALA A 706 6.90 -10.64 5.78
C ALA A 706 5.94 -10.18 6.90
N ALA A 707 4.72 -9.75 6.54
CA ALA A 707 3.70 -9.35 7.51
C ALA A 707 3.27 -10.53 8.42
N ARG A 708 2.99 -11.72 7.85
CA ARG A 708 2.67 -12.91 8.67
C ARG A 708 3.85 -13.37 9.53
N ASN A 709 5.09 -13.26 9.05
CA ASN A 709 6.29 -13.55 9.82
C ASN A 709 6.49 -12.55 10.98
N ALA A 710 6.15 -11.26 10.79
CA ALA A 710 6.14 -10.28 11.87
C ALA A 710 5.09 -10.61 12.96
N ALA A 711 3.91 -11.09 12.57
CA ALA A 711 2.89 -11.55 13.53
C ALA A 711 3.36 -12.81 14.28
N LEU A 712 3.90 -13.80 13.56
CA LEU A 712 4.44 -15.03 14.14
C LEU A 712 5.63 -14.76 15.07
N ALA A 713 6.49 -13.78 14.78
CA ALA A 713 7.59 -13.36 15.64
C ALA A 713 7.15 -12.61 16.92
N ARG A 714 5.86 -12.29 17.05
CA ARG A 714 5.26 -11.68 18.25
C ARG A 714 4.38 -12.65 19.04
N ALA A 715 4.10 -13.85 18.51
CA ALA A 715 3.45 -14.94 19.21
C ALA A 715 4.31 -15.48 20.37
N ARG A 716 3.66 -15.99 21.42
CA ARG A 716 4.29 -16.52 22.63
C ARG A 716 3.81 -17.92 23.03
N GLY A 717 2.74 -18.43 22.39
CA GLY A 717 2.27 -19.79 22.59
C GLY A 717 3.15 -20.83 21.89
N ASP A 718 3.02 -22.10 22.30
CA ASP A 718 3.67 -23.25 21.67
C ASP A 718 3.18 -23.47 20.22
N TYR A 719 1.97 -22.97 19.90
CA TYR A 719 1.35 -22.98 18.58
C TYR A 719 0.87 -21.59 18.15
N ALA A 720 0.89 -21.36 16.84
CA ALA A 720 0.16 -20.28 16.19
C ALA A 720 -1.06 -20.85 15.46
N PHE A 721 -2.22 -20.21 15.65
CA PHE A 721 -3.35 -20.29 14.73
C PHE A 721 -3.37 -19.01 13.88
N TRP A 722 -3.86 -19.06 12.63
CA TRP A 722 -4.07 -17.84 11.84
C TRP A 722 -5.46 -17.71 11.21
N LEU A 723 -5.92 -16.47 11.21
CA LEU A 723 -7.13 -15.98 10.56
C LEU A 723 -6.78 -14.73 9.74
N ASP A 724 -7.45 -14.56 8.62
CA ASP A 724 -7.59 -13.28 7.93
C ASP A 724 -8.81 -12.54 8.55
N ALA A 725 -8.94 -11.23 8.34
CA ALA A 725 -9.95 -10.42 9.05
C ALA A 725 -11.40 -10.70 8.61
N ASP A 726 -11.59 -11.35 7.46
CA ASP A 726 -12.83 -11.80 6.85
C ASP A 726 -13.10 -13.31 7.05
N ASP A 727 -12.38 -13.96 7.96
CA ASP A 727 -12.68 -15.32 8.42
C ASP A 727 -13.70 -15.34 9.58
N VAL A 728 -14.67 -16.26 9.51
CA VAL A 728 -15.70 -16.48 10.53
C VAL A 728 -15.77 -17.96 10.91
N VAL A 729 -15.73 -18.26 12.21
CA VAL A 729 -15.88 -19.62 12.74
C VAL A 729 -17.31 -19.85 13.24
N GLU A 730 -18.12 -20.55 12.45
CA GLU A 730 -19.52 -20.84 12.77
C GLU A 730 -19.67 -21.63 14.09
N PRO A 731 -20.78 -21.48 14.86
CA PRO A 731 -20.88 -22.04 16.22
C PRO A 731 -20.64 -23.56 16.35
N GLN A 732 -21.02 -24.34 15.34
CA GLN A 732 -20.78 -25.79 15.28
C GLN A 732 -19.29 -26.13 15.05
N GLU A 733 -18.57 -25.29 14.30
CA GLU A 733 -17.15 -25.44 13.99
C GLU A 733 -16.28 -24.93 15.15
N ARG A 734 -16.73 -23.86 15.82
CA ARG A 734 -16.13 -23.34 17.07
C ARG A 734 -15.98 -24.45 18.12
N ALA A 735 -17.01 -25.28 18.30
CA ALA A 735 -16.97 -26.39 19.25
C ALA A 735 -15.98 -27.51 18.83
N LYS A 736 -15.69 -27.68 17.53
CA LYS A 736 -14.62 -28.59 17.05
C LYS A 736 -13.24 -27.99 17.29
N LEU A 737 -13.08 -26.70 16.94
CA LEU A 737 -11.83 -25.96 17.13
C LEU A 737 -11.43 -25.95 18.61
N GLU A 738 -12.36 -25.68 19.53
CA GLU A 738 -12.12 -25.74 20.98
C GLU A 738 -11.60 -27.12 21.43
N ARG A 739 -12.19 -28.23 20.94
CA ARG A 739 -11.71 -29.59 21.22
C ARG A 739 -10.32 -29.85 20.62
N LEU A 740 -10.05 -29.37 19.41
CA LEU A 740 -8.75 -29.47 18.76
C LEU A 740 -7.67 -28.75 19.58
N LEU A 741 -7.90 -27.48 19.94
CA LEU A 741 -7.00 -26.66 20.76
C LEU A 741 -6.78 -27.27 22.16
N ALA A 742 -7.82 -27.86 22.77
CA ALA A 742 -7.71 -28.56 24.04
C ALA A 742 -6.92 -29.89 23.96
N SER A 743 -6.77 -30.48 22.76
CA SER A 743 -6.04 -31.74 22.53
C SER A 743 -4.54 -31.57 22.23
N LEU A 744 -4.06 -30.33 22.10
CA LEU A 744 -2.70 -30.06 21.65
C LEU A 744 -1.63 -30.43 22.70
N PRO A 745 -0.63 -31.27 22.35
CA PRO A 745 0.49 -31.57 23.24
C PRO A 745 1.47 -30.40 23.33
N ALA A 746 1.86 -30.03 24.56
CA ALA A 746 2.91 -29.04 24.82
C ALA A 746 4.35 -29.59 24.70
N ASP A 747 4.50 -30.90 24.49
CA ASP A 747 5.80 -31.52 24.23
C ASP A 747 6.13 -31.52 22.72
N GLU A 748 7.34 -31.09 22.36
CA GLU A 748 7.74 -30.83 20.98
C GLU A 748 7.67 -32.08 20.09
N ALA A 749 7.91 -33.29 20.65
CA ALA A 749 7.84 -34.54 19.90
C ALA A 749 6.40 -35.01 19.62
N GLY A 750 5.40 -34.50 20.36
CA GLY A 750 3.99 -34.75 20.10
C GLY A 750 3.34 -33.81 19.09
N GLN A 751 3.96 -32.65 18.83
CA GLN A 751 3.38 -31.56 18.03
C GLN A 751 3.14 -31.96 16.57
N ALA A 752 2.11 -31.36 15.98
CA ALA A 752 1.73 -31.51 14.58
C ALA A 752 1.16 -30.19 14.04
N ALA A 753 1.25 -29.99 12.73
CA ALA A 753 0.50 -28.97 12.03
C ALA A 753 -0.85 -29.55 11.58
N TYR A 754 -1.90 -28.73 11.56
CA TYR A 754 -3.27 -29.16 11.25
C TYR A 754 -3.83 -28.40 10.07
N VAL A 755 -4.35 -29.15 9.10
CA VAL A 755 -5.12 -28.64 7.97
C VAL A 755 -6.55 -28.35 8.43
N VAL A 756 -7.03 -27.16 8.10
CA VAL A 756 -8.36 -26.64 8.41
C VAL A 756 -8.98 -26.19 7.09
N ARG A 757 -10.24 -26.54 6.85
CA ARG A 757 -10.93 -26.21 5.60
C ARG A 757 -11.38 -24.76 5.62
N CYS A 758 -11.20 -24.05 4.50
CA CYS A 758 -11.68 -22.70 4.28
C CYS A 758 -12.81 -22.76 3.25
N ALA A 759 -14.04 -22.50 3.64
CA ALA A 759 -15.20 -22.43 2.75
C ALA A 759 -15.46 -20.98 2.35
N CYS A 760 -15.32 -20.67 1.07
CA CYS A 760 -15.61 -19.34 0.54
C CYS A 760 -17.11 -19.20 0.28
N ASP A 761 -17.70 -18.05 0.65
CA ASP A 761 -19.08 -17.73 0.27
C ASP A 761 -19.23 -17.61 -1.27
N PRO A 762 -20.40 -17.96 -1.84
CA PRO A 762 -20.65 -17.86 -3.28
C PRO A 762 -20.80 -16.40 -3.75
N GLU A 763 -20.48 -16.13 -5.02
CA GLU A 763 -20.62 -14.78 -5.61
C GLU A 763 -22.11 -14.32 -5.63
N PRO A 764 -22.42 -13.01 -5.47
CA PRO A 764 -23.80 -12.53 -5.26
C PRO A 764 -24.77 -12.73 -6.43
N ASP A 765 -24.26 -13.11 -7.61
CA ASP A 765 -25.08 -13.47 -8.77
C ASP A 765 -25.54 -14.94 -8.75
N GLY A 766 -25.15 -15.70 -7.72
CA GLY A 766 -25.45 -17.12 -7.54
C GLY A 766 -24.64 -18.07 -8.43
N ARG A 767 -23.59 -17.60 -9.13
CA ARG A 767 -22.86 -18.40 -10.13
C ARG A 767 -21.52 -18.94 -9.65
N GLY A 768 -21.00 -18.43 -8.53
CA GLY A 768 -19.89 -19.05 -7.81
C GLY A 768 -20.38 -20.28 -7.02
N GLY A 769 -19.83 -21.46 -7.29
CA GLY A 769 -20.07 -22.64 -6.44
C GLY A 769 -19.23 -22.60 -5.16
N ASN A 770 -19.66 -23.36 -4.14
CA ASN A 770 -18.98 -23.45 -2.83
C ASN A 770 -17.56 -24.01 -2.99
N THR A 771 -16.60 -23.11 -3.21
CA THR A 771 -15.18 -23.42 -3.33
C THR A 771 -14.60 -23.57 -1.93
N VAL A 772 -14.03 -24.74 -1.67
CA VAL A 772 -13.45 -25.08 -0.36
C VAL A 772 -11.97 -25.38 -0.53
N VAL A 773 -11.12 -24.60 0.13
CA VAL A 773 -9.65 -24.62 0.05
C VAL A 773 -9.05 -25.19 1.34
N ASP A 774 -8.02 -26.01 1.24
CA ASP A 774 -7.39 -26.64 2.41
C ASP A 774 -6.14 -25.84 2.87
N HIS A 775 -6.20 -25.21 4.04
CA HIS A 775 -5.10 -24.39 4.58
C HIS A 775 -4.51 -24.99 5.86
N ILE A 776 -3.18 -24.92 6.03
CA ILE A 776 -2.54 -25.21 7.34
C ILE A 776 -2.75 -23.99 8.23
N ARG A 777 -3.85 -23.95 8.98
CA ARG A 777 -4.19 -22.81 9.87
C ARG A 777 -3.61 -22.90 11.27
N LEU A 778 -3.15 -24.07 11.70
CA LEU A 778 -2.62 -24.30 13.06
C LEU A 778 -1.28 -25.06 12.98
N PHE A 779 -0.22 -24.51 13.57
CA PHE A 779 1.11 -25.14 13.55
C PHE A 779 1.98 -24.71 14.75
N PRO A 780 2.98 -25.51 15.14
CA PRO A 780 3.86 -25.16 16.26
C PRO A 780 4.78 -23.98 15.92
N VAL A 781 5.00 -23.09 16.89
CA VAL A 781 5.91 -21.95 16.76
C VAL A 781 7.35 -22.44 16.95
N ARG A 782 8.13 -22.47 15.86
CA ARG A 782 9.55 -22.85 15.89
C ARG A 782 10.38 -21.85 15.09
N GLU A 783 11.68 -21.76 15.36
CA GLU A 783 12.57 -20.77 14.72
C GLU A 783 12.62 -20.92 13.19
N GLY A 784 12.80 -22.15 12.69
CA GLY A 784 12.84 -22.46 11.26
C GLY A 784 11.48 -22.54 10.54
N VAL A 785 10.37 -22.32 11.24
CA VAL A 785 9.01 -22.36 10.67
C VAL A 785 8.57 -20.93 10.33
N ARG A 786 8.74 -20.54 9.05
CA ARG A 786 8.47 -19.19 8.54
C ARG A 786 7.75 -19.27 7.19
N TRP A 787 6.93 -18.26 6.93
CA TRP A 787 6.23 -18.04 5.67
C TRP A 787 7.21 -17.64 4.56
N THR A 788 6.93 -18.05 3.32
CA THR A 788 7.71 -17.73 2.11
C THR A 788 6.80 -17.45 0.90
N TYR A 789 7.31 -16.74 -0.12
CA TYR A 789 6.57 -16.11 -1.24
C TYR A 789 5.76 -14.89 -0.82
N ALA A 790 5.85 -13.82 -1.60
CA ALA A 790 5.29 -12.51 -1.22
C ALA A 790 3.75 -12.42 -1.40
N VAL A 791 3.16 -13.33 -2.18
CA VAL A 791 1.71 -13.52 -2.39
C VAL A 791 1.40 -15.02 -2.38
N HIS A 792 0.24 -15.41 -1.83
CA HIS A 792 -0.15 -16.81 -1.61
C HIS A 792 0.89 -17.59 -0.79
N GLU A 793 1.37 -16.92 0.26
CA GLU A 793 2.43 -17.31 1.16
C GLU A 793 2.32 -18.75 1.69
N GLN A 794 3.45 -19.47 1.71
CA GLN A 794 3.52 -20.89 1.99
C GLN A 794 4.26 -21.19 3.29
N ILE A 795 3.66 -22.04 4.14
CA ILE A 795 4.26 -22.52 5.41
C ILE A 795 4.66 -24.02 5.35
N LEU A 796 4.01 -24.81 4.48
CA LEU A 796 4.26 -26.26 4.32
C LEU A 796 5.73 -26.61 4.03
N PRO A 797 6.48 -25.90 3.17
CA PRO A 797 7.90 -26.20 2.93
C PRO A 797 8.76 -26.06 4.19
N ALA A 798 8.44 -25.09 5.06
CA ALA A 798 9.16 -24.88 6.31
C ALA A 798 8.82 -25.97 7.35
N LEU A 799 7.54 -26.35 7.46
CA LEU A 799 7.08 -27.45 8.32
C LEU A 799 7.71 -28.80 7.92
N ARG A 800 7.78 -29.10 6.62
CA ARG A 800 8.48 -30.28 6.08
C ARG A 800 9.96 -30.29 6.46
N ARG A 801 10.68 -29.16 6.34
CA ARG A 801 12.09 -29.03 6.77
C ARG A 801 12.27 -29.19 8.29
N ALA A 802 11.31 -28.71 9.07
CA ALA A 802 11.31 -28.83 10.53
C ALA A 802 10.84 -30.22 11.04
N GLY A 803 10.54 -31.17 10.15
CA GLY A 803 10.08 -32.51 10.52
C GLY A 803 8.69 -32.56 11.17
N VAL A 804 7.90 -31.47 11.07
CA VAL A 804 6.59 -31.38 11.71
C VAL A 804 5.57 -32.21 10.92
N PRO A 805 4.91 -33.22 11.52
CA PRO A 805 3.89 -34.00 10.85
C PRO A 805 2.65 -33.14 10.59
N VAL A 806 2.04 -33.31 9.42
CA VAL A 806 0.77 -32.64 9.05
C VAL A 806 -0.38 -33.61 9.27
N ARG A 807 -1.47 -33.14 9.88
CA ARG A 807 -2.70 -33.90 10.17
C ARG A 807 -3.91 -33.15 9.61
N TRP A 808 -4.97 -33.89 9.27
CA TRP A 808 -6.26 -33.31 8.92
C TRP A 808 -7.11 -33.04 10.17
N SER A 809 -8.01 -32.06 10.09
CA SER A 809 -9.04 -31.79 11.10
C SER A 809 -10.43 -31.78 10.48
N ASP A 810 -11.47 -31.92 11.31
CA ASP A 810 -12.87 -31.79 10.90
C ASP A 810 -13.37 -30.34 10.93
N VAL A 811 -12.50 -29.38 11.29
CA VAL A 811 -12.80 -27.95 11.45
C VAL A 811 -12.88 -27.25 10.09
N THR A 812 -13.92 -26.44 9.93
CA THR A 812 -14.11 -25.51 8.81
C THR A 812 -14.19 -24.07 9.30
N VAL A 813 -13.53 -23.17 8.59
CA VAL A 813 -13.65 -21.70 8.70
C VAL A 813 -14.41 -21.22 7.46
N ARG A 814 -15.31 -20.25 7.59
CA ARG A 814 -16.00 -19.62 6.48
C ARG A 814 -15.32 -18.27 6.17
N HIS A 815 -15.07 -17.97 4.91
CA HIS A 815 -14.38 -16.75 4.48
C HIS A 815 -15.37 -15.88 3.69
N THR A 816 -15.73 -14.72 4.27
CA THR A 816 -16.73 -13.78 3.75
C THR A 816 -16.11 -12.87 2.70
N GLY A 817 -15.77 -13.44 1.55
CA GLY A 817 -15.06 -12.74 0.48
C GLY A 817 -15.81 -11.52 -0.08
N TYR A 818 -15.14 -10.36 -0.11
CA TYR A 818 -15.66 -9.16 -0.77
C TYR A 818 -16.02 -9.42 -2.25
N SER A 819 -17.21 -8.94 -2.63
CA SER A 819 -17.83 -9.22 -3.93
C SER A 819 -17.95 -8.00 -4.86
N ASP A 820 -17.25 -6.89 -4.56
CA ASP A 820 -17.09 -5.77 -5.49
C ASP A 820 -16.05 -6.10 -6.59
N PRO A 821 -16.44 -6.09 -7.88
CA PRO A 821 -15.50 -6.29 -8.98
C PRO A 821 -14.36 -5.26 -9.05
N ALA A 822 -14.54 -4.04 -8.54
CA ALA A 822 -13.50 -3.00 -8.56
C ALA A 822 -12.43 -3.19 -7.47
N LEU A 823 -12.81 -3.68 -6.28
CA LEU A 823 -11.86 -4.19 -5.27
C LEU A 823 -11.15 -5.45 -5.79
N ARG A 824 -11.87 -6.40 -6.42
CA ARG A 824 -11.25 -7.60 -7.02
C ARG A 824 -10.22 -7.26 -8.10
N GLY A 825 -10.51 -6.31 -8.98
CA GLY A 825 -9.56 -5.81 -9.99
C GLY A 825 -8.27 -5.26 -9.36
N ARG A 826 -8.41 -4.33 -8.40
CA ARG A 826 -7.27 -3.72 -7.67
C ARG A 826 -6.44 -4.75 -6.90
N LYS A 827 -7.08 -5.79 -6.33
CA LYS A 827 -6.40 -6.94 -5.68
C LYS A 827 -5.54 -7.69 -6.70
N LEU A 828 -6.12 -8.10 -7.83
CA LEU A 828 -5.42 -8.81 -8.91
C LEU A 828 -4.32 -7.96 -9.57
N GLU A 829 -4.42 -6.63 -9.58
CA GLU A 829 -3.38 -5.70 -10.06
C GLU A 829 -2.18 -5.62 -9.11
N ARG A 830 -2.44 -5.42 -7.81
CA ARG A 830 -1.41 -5.46 -6.76
C ARG A 830 -0.68 -6.80 -6.77
N ASP A 831 -1.43 -7.89 -6.74
CA ASP A 831 -0.89 -9.24 -6.55
C ASP A 831 -0.07 -9.68 -7.78
N ALA A 832 -0.47 -9.29 -8.99
CA ALA A 832 0.34 -9.49 -10.19
C ALA A 832 1.68 -8.75 -10.13
N ARG A 833 1.70 -7.46 -9.77
CA ARG A 833 2.93 -6.65 -9.67
C ARG A 833 3.93 -7.25 -8.68
N ILE A 834 3.45 -7.76 -7.55
CA ILE A 834 4.28 -8.42 -6.54
C ILE A 834 4.87 -9.72 -7.09
N LEU A 835 4.04 -10.58 -7.70
CA LEU A 835 4.48 -11.84 -8.30
C LEU A 835 5.41 -11.65 -9.51
N GLU A 836 5.29 -10.55 -10.26
CA GLU A 836 6.21 -10.18 -11.33
C GLU A 836 7.61 -9.82 -10.80
N ALA A 837 7.69 -9.18 -9.62
CA ALA A 837 8.97 -8.98 -8.91
C ALA A 837 9.53 -10.30 -8.34
N ASP A 838 8.69 -11.11 -7.70
CA ASP A 838 9.04 -12.45 -7.17
C ASP A 838 9.58 -13.37 -8.30
N LEU A 839 9.05 -13.24 -9.53
CA LEU A 839 9.52 -13.95 -10.73
C LEU A 839 10.82 -13.37 -11.31
N ALA A 840 11.06 -12.06 -11.18
CA ALA A 840 12.31 -11.43 -11.61
C ALA A 840 13.49 -11.86 -10.70
N GLU A 841 13.24 -12.00 -9.39
CA GLU A 841 14.21 -12.58 -8.46
C GLU A 841 14.40 -14.09 -8.64
N ARG A 842 13.34 -14.83 -9.01
CA ARG A 842 13.35 -16.30 -9.12
C ARG A 842 12.89 -16.76 -10.52
N PRO A 843 13.68 -16.51 -11.59
CA PRO A 843 13.27 -16.81 -12.96
C PRO A 843 13.00 -18.31 -13.16
N GLY A 844 11.74 -18.66 -13.36
CA GLY A 844 11.30 -20.04 -13.59
C GLY A 844 10.73 -20.74 -12.35
N ASP A 845 10.57 -20.07 -11.22
CA ASP A 845 9.91 -20.64 -10.03
C ASP A 845 8.50 -21.18 -10.38
N PRO A 846 8.21 -22.48 -10.16
CA PRO A 846 6.93 -23.06 -10.55
C PRO A 846 5.74 -22.47 -9.80
N PHE A 847 5.89 -22.10 -8.53
CA PHE A 847 4.80 -21.58 -7.70
C PHE A 847 4.45 -20.14 -8.08
N VAL A 848 5.46 -19.28 -8.29
CA VAL A 848 5.24 -17.91 -8.79
C VAL A 848 4.61 -17.93 -10.19
N LEU A 849 5.09 -18.80 -11.09
CA LEU A 849 4.50 -18.96 -12.43
C LEU A 849 3.04 -19.49 -12.39
N PHE A 850 2.72 -20.40 -11.45
CA PHE A 850 1.34 -20.88 -11.25
C PHE A 850 0.40 -19.77 -10.78
N ASN A 851 0.84 -18.92 -9.85
CA ASN A 851 0.03 -17.82 -9.34
C ASN A 851 -0.19 -16.74 -10.41
N LEU A 852 0.85 -16.34 -11.16
CA LEU A 852 0.69 -15.43 -12.31
C LEU A 852 -0.22 -16.01 -13.39
N GLY A 853 -0.08 -17.31 -13.69
CA GLY A 853 -0.97 -18.02 -14.61
C GLY A 853 -2.42 -18.06 -14.13
N SER A 854 -2.65 -18.14 -12.82
CA SER A 854 -3.98 -18.10 -12.21
C SER A 854 -4.61 -16.71 -12.26
N ILE A 855 -3.84 -15.64 -12.04
CA ILE A 855 -4.30 -14.25 -12.25
C ILE A 855 -4.65 -14.01 -13.72
N ALA A 856 -3.85 -14.54 -14.66
CA ALA A 856 -4.17 -14.47 -16.09
C ALA A 856 -5.45 -15.23 -16.45
N VAL A 857 -5.74 -16.37 -15.81
CA VAL A 857 -7.04 -17.08 -15.91
C VAL A 857 -8.21 -16.24 -15.41
N GLU A 858 -8.06 -15.53 -14.28
CA GLU A 858 -9.12 -14.65 -13.78
C GLU A 858 -9.35 -13.42 -14.67
N ARG A 859 -8.28 -12.84 -15.22
CA ARG A 859 -8.32 -11.76 -16.23
C ARG A 859 -8.77 -12.23 -17.62
N GLN A 860 -8.97 -13.52 -17.82
CA GLN A 860 -9.33 -14.15 -19.10
C GLN A 860 -8.29 -13.97 -20.24
N ASP A 861 -7.03 -13.72 -19.88
CA ASP A 861 -5.90 -13.74 -20.82
C ASP A 861 -5.44 -15.19 -21.03
N TRP A 862 -6.25 -15.94 -21.79
CA TRP A 862 -6.02 -17.37 -22.03
C TRP A 862 -4.67 -17.69 -22.70
N PRO A 863 -4.13 -16.89 -23.65
CA PRO A 863 -2.80 -17.10 -24.20
C PRO A 863 -1.69 -16.97 -23.15
N ARG A 864 -1.68 -15.88 -22.36
CA ARG A 864 -0.65 -15.65 -21.33
C ARG A 864 -0.76 -16.63 -20.18
N ALA A 865 -1.98 -16.95 -19.76
CA ALA A 865 -2.26 -18.00 -18.79
C ALA A 865 -1.67 -19.34 -19.23
N LEU A 866 -1.95 -19.76 -20.47
CA LEU A 866 -1.46 -21.02 -21.00
C LEU A 866 0.09 -21.07 -21.03
N GLU A 867 0.76 -20.00 -21.46
CA GLU A 867 2.23 -19.90 -21.45
C GLU A 867 2.80 -20.07 -20.03
N LEU A 868 2.30 -19.30 -19.06
CA LEU A 868 2.78 -19.31 -17.67
C LEU A 868 2.52 -20.66 -16.98
N LEU A 869 1.32 -21.23 -17.16
CA LEU A 869 0.95 -22.51 -16.56
C LEU A 869 1.73 -23.68 -17.19
N GLN A 870 1.99 -23.67 -18.50
CA GLN A 870 2.84 -24.70 -19.13
C GLN A 870 4.30 -24.62 -18.65
N ARG A 871 4.84 -23.41 -18.46
CA ARG A 871 6.18 -23.20 -17.87
C ARG A 871 6.24 -23.67 -16.42
N SER A 872 5.22 -23.35 -15.62
CA SER A 872 5.08 -23.84 -14.24
C SER A 872 5.05 -25.38 -14.18
N LEU A 873 4.18 -26.02 -14.98
CA LEU A 873 4.06 -27.48 -15.04
C LEU A 873 5.39 -28.14 -15.46
N SER A 874 6.13 -27.54 -16.39
CA SER A 874 7.44 -28.04 -16.83
C SER A 874 8.51 -28.03 -15.74
N GLY A 875 8.32 -27.25 -14.67
CA GLY A 875 9.20 -27.21 -13.50
C GLY A 875 8.64 -27.88 -12.23
N SER A 876 7.40 -28.39 -12.26
CA SER A 876 6.72 -28.96 -11.09
C SER A 876 6.89 -30.48 -11.00
N ALA A 877 6.95 -31.02 -9.78
CA ALA A 877 6.89 -32.46 -9.55
C ALA A 877 5.43 -32.94 -9.38
N PRO A 878 5.10 -34.21 -9.68
CA PRO A 878 3.77 -34.78 -9.39
C PRO A 878 3.35 -34.74 -7.92
N SER A 879 4.31 -34.57 -6.99
CA SER A 879 4.09 -34.43 -5.54
C SER A 879 3.78 -33.01 -5.06
N ASP A 880 3.81 -32.01 -5.95
CA ASP A 880 3.60 -30.62 -5.60
C ASP A 880 2.10 -30.26 -5.66
N SER A 881 1.64 -29.48 -4.68
CA SER A 881 0.21 -29.14 -4.50
C SER A 881 -0.42 -28.42 -5.69
N ILE A 882 0.39 -27.72 -6.49
CA ILE A 882 -0.06 -27.01 -7.69
C ILE A 882 -0.27 -27.93 -8.91
N THR A 883 0.40 -29.08 -8.99
CA THR A 883 0.46 -29.91 -10.22
C THR A 883 -0.90 -30.43 -10.67
N ARG A 884 -1.72 -30.89 -9.72
CA ARG A 884 -3.12 -31.28 -9.95
C ARG A 884 -3.95 -30.12 -10.57
N LYS A 885 -3.77 -28.90 -10.06
CA LYS A 885 -4.49 -27.70 -10.51
C LYS A 885 -3.95 -27.16 -11.84
N LEU A 886 -2.65 -27.28 -12.10
CA LEU A 886 -2.00 -26.89 -13.35
C LEU A 886 -2.63 -27.59 -14.56
N PHE A 887 -2.81 -28.91 -14.51
CA PHE A 887 -3.51 -29.65 -15.58
C PHE A 887 -4.93 -29.13 -15.82
N ALA A 888 -5.68 -28.86 -14.74
CA ALA A 888 -7.05 -28.36 -14.82
C ALA A 888 -7.13 -26.94 -15.43
N LEU A 889 -6.20 -26.05 -15.08
CA LEU A 889 -6.14 -24.70 -15.65
C LEU A 889 -5.62 -24.69 -17.08
N ILE A 890 -4.65 -25.55 -17.44
CA ILE A 890 -4.17 -25.72 -18.83
C ILE A 890 -5.30 -26.25 -19.72
N ALA A 891 -6.06 -27.24 -19.25
CA ALA A 891 -7.25 -27.73 -19.95
C ALA A 891 -8.30 -26.62 -20.13
N ARG A 892 -8.56 -25.81 -19.09
CA ARG A 892 -9.45 -24.64 -19.18
C ARG A 892 -8.98 -23.63 -20.23
N CYS A 893 -7.70 -23.25 -20.24
CA CYS A 893 -7.18 -22.28 -21.21
C CYS A 893 -7.30 -22.80 -22.64
N ARG A 894 -6.94 -24.07 -22.88
CA ARG A 894 -7.09 -24.71 -24.20
C ARG A 894 -8.55 -24.77 -24.64
N GLN A 895 -9.47 -25.11 -23.74
CA GLN A 895 -10.91 -25.09 -24.00
C GLN A 895 -11.42 -23.69 -24.37
N MET A 896 -11.02 -22.65 -23.64
CA MET A 896 -11.41 -21.25 -23.93
C MET A 896 -10.80 -20.71 -25.23
N LEU A 897 -9.66 -21.26 -25.67
CA LEU A 897 -9.04 -21.00 -26.97
C LEU A 897 -9.62 -21.87 -28.11
N GLY A 898 -10.64 -22.70 -27.83
CA GLY A 898 -11.29 -23.59 -28.81
C GLY A 898 -10.54 -24.89 -29.13
N ASP A 899 -9.37 -25.13 -28.52
CA ASP A 899 -8.55 -26.33 -28.73
C ASP A 899 -9.01 -27.48 -27.83
N LEU A 900 -10.20 -27.99 -28.11
CA LEU A 900 -10.80 -29.12 -27.38
C LEU A 900 -9.93 -30.39 -27.42
N PRO A 901 -9.29 -30.78 -28.55
CA PRO A 901 -8.41 -31.96 -28.57
C PRO A 901 -7.23 -31.83 -27.59
N ARG A 902 -6.55 -30.68 -27.53
CA ARG A 902 -5.46 -30.50 -26.55
C ARG A 902 -5.98 -30.24 -25.12
N ALA A 903 -7.22 -29.79 -24.95
CA ALA A 903 -7.86 -29.70 -23.63
C ALA A 903 -8.12 -31.11 -23.05
N ILE A 904 -8.69 -32.02 -23.85
CA ILE A 904 -8.88 -33.44 -23.48
C ILE A 904 -7.52 -34.08 -23.17
N ALA A 905 -6.51 -33.88 -24.02
CA ALA A 905 -5.17 -34.42 -23.79
C ALA A 905 -4.52 -33.92 -22.48
N ALA A 906 -4.72 -32.65 -22.08
CA ALA A 906 -4.25 -32.13 -20.80
C ALA A 906 -4.96 -32.78 -19.60
N CYS A 907 -6.25 -33.08 -19.73
CA CYS A 907 -6.97 -33.86 -18.73
C CYS A 907 -6.48 -35.30 -18.66
N ASP A 908 -6.24 -35.97 -19.79
CA ASP A 908 -5.72 -37.35 -19.81
C ASP A 908 -4.32 -37.47 -19.22
N GLU A 909 -3.44 -36.50 -19.51
CA GLU A 909 -2.12 -36.39 -18.90
C GLU A 909 -2.22 -36.24 -17.38
N GLY A 910 -3.04 -35.31 -16.89
CA GLY A 910 -3.28 -35.13 -15.46
C GLY A 910 -3.93 -36.35 -14.77
N LEU A 911 -4.90 -37.00 -15.43
CA LEU A 911 -5.56 -38.22 -14.94
C LEU A 911 -4.63 -39.44 -14.93
N SER A 912 -3.50 -39.42 -15.65
CA SER A 912 -2.48 -40.47 -15.53
C SER A 912 -1.72 -40.39 -14.19
N PHE A 913 -1.63 -39.21 -13.59
CA PHE A 913 -1.07 -38.99 -12.25
C PHE A 913 -2.14 -39.01 -11.15
N PHE A 914 -3.34 -38.51 -11.44
CA PHE A 914 -4.44 -38.35 -10.49
C PHE A 914 -5.75 -39.01 -11.02
N PRO A 915 -5.86 -40.35 -11.06
CA PRO A 915 -6.91 -41.04 -11.80
C PRO A 915 -8.36 -40.69 -11.43
N ASP A 916 -8.59 -40.33 -10.16
CA ASP A 916 -9.89 -39.97 -9.61
C ASP A 916 -9.98 -38.47 -9.25
N ASP A 917 -9.31 -37.60 -10.02
CA ASP A 917 -9.50 -36.16 -9.89
C ASP A 917 -10.83 -35.70 -10.52
N ALA A 918 -11.74 -35.23 -9.68
CA ALA A 918 -13.07 -34.81 -10.11
C ALA A 918 -13.06 -33.54 -10.99
N GLU A 919 -12.10 -32.61 -10.83
CA GLU A 919 -12.05 -31.40 -11.65
C GLU A 919 -11.52 -31.73 -13.06
N LEU A 920 -10.49 -32.57 -13.17
CA LEU A 920 -10.00 -33.07 -14.46
C LEU A 920 -11.06 -33.90 -15.19
N LEU A 921 -11.77 -34.80 -14.50
CA LEU A 921 -12.90 -35.53 -15.07
C LEU A 921 -14.02 -34.59 -15.55
N PHE A 922 -14.34 -33.54 -14.78
CA PHE A 922 -15.40 -32.58 -15.14
C PHE A 922 -15.01 -31.75 -16.37
N ARG A 923 -13.77 -31.24 -16.41
CA ARG A 923 -13.24 -30.48 -17.56
C ARG A 923 -13.14 -31.36 -18.81
N LYS A 924 -12.69 -32.60 -18.66
CA LYS A 924 -12.70 -33.61 -19.72
C LYS A 924 -14.11 -33.83 -20.26
N ALA A 925 -15.10 -34.02 -19.39
CA ALA A 925 -16.49 -34.24 -19.79
C ALA A 925 -17.07 -33.08 -20.62
N VAL A 926 -16.84 -31.83 -20.18
CA VAL A 926 -17.27 -30.62 -20.89
C VAL A 926 -16.59 -30.52 -22.26
N ALA A 927 -15.30 -30.83 -22.34
CA ALA A 927 -14.56 -30.83 -23.61
C ALA A 927 -15.06 -31.91 -24.58
N HIS A 928 -15.35 -33.13 -24.10
CA HIS A 928 -15.97 -34.19 -24.92
C HIS A 928 -17.33 -33.78 -25.50
N ARG A 929 -18.24 -33.21 -24.67
CA ARG A 929 -19.54 -32.71 -25.16
C ARG A 929 -19.35 -31.60 -26.20
N GLY A 930 -18.42 -30.69 -25.97
CA GLY A 930 -18.05 -29.64 -26.92
C GLY A 930 -17.47 -30.16 -28.25
N SER A 931 -16.75 -31.29 -28.22
CA SER A 931 -16.20 -31.94 -29.42
C SER A 931 -17.17 -32.90 -30.12
N GLY A 932 -18.43 -32.97 -29.70
CA GLY A 932 -19.44 -33.87 -30.28
C GLY A 932 -19.35 -35.32 -29.81
N ASP A 933 -18.69 -35.59 -28.68
CA ASP A 933 -18.66 -36.91 -28.02
C ASP A 933 -19.55 -36.91 -26.75
N PRO A 934 -20.86 -37.15 -26.89
CA PRO A 934 -21.76 -37.25 -25.75
C PRO A 934 -21.53 -38.50 -24.89
N ALA A 935 -20.77 -39.51 -25.36
CA ALA A 935 -20.53 -40.75 -24.62
C ALA A 935 -19.33 -40.61 -23.67
N GLY A 936 -18.22 -40.04 -24.13
CA GLY A 936 -17.07 -39.69 -23.30
C GLY A 936 -17.42 -38.65 -22.21
N ALA A 937 -18.34 -37.73 -22.53
CA ALA A 937 -18.90 -36.78 -21.56
C ALA A 937 -19.67 -37.48 -20.44
N GLU A 938 -20.66 -38.32 -20.79
CA GLU A 938 -21.47 -39.07 -19.85
C GLU A 938 -20.65 -40.01 -18.97
N ALA A 939 -19.70 -40.76 -19.55
CA ALA A 939 -18.83 -41.68 -18.81
C ALA A 939 -17.98 -40.95 -17.77
N SER A 940 -17.45 -39.78 -18.13
CA SER A 940 -16.65 -38.94 -17.23
C SER A 940 -17.49 -38.35 -16.09
N TRP A 941 -18.69 -37.82 -16.37
CA TRP A 941 -19.60 -37.31 -15.33
C TRP A 941 -20.14 -38.42 -14.42
N ARG A 942 -20.51 -39.59 -14.95
CA ARG A 942 -20.95 -40.74 -14.13
C ARG A 942 -19.88 -41.23 -13.18
N ARG A 943 -18.60 -41.19 -13.57
CA ARG A 943 -17.48 -41.53 -12.67
C ARG A 943 -17.44 -40.59 -11.46
N ILE A 944 -17.57 -39.28 -11.67
CA ILE A 944 -17.49 -38.25 -10.59
C ILE A 944 -18.53 -38.50 -9.49
N LEU A 945 -19.75 -38.91 -9.83
CA LEU A 945 -20.80 -39.21 -8.85
C LEU A 945 -20.51 -40.44 -7.95
N GLY A 946 -19.51 -41.25 -8.30
CA GLY A 946 -18.98 -42.32 -7.46
C GLY A 946 -17.81 -41.90 -6.55
N LEU A 947 -17.27 -40.69 -6.71
CA LEU A 947 -16.10 -40.20 -6.00
C LEU A 947 -16.45 -39.46 -4.71
N ARG A 948 -15.43 -39.28 -3.86
CA ARG A 948 -15.45 -38.40 -2.69
C ARG A 948 -14.25 -37.47 -2.76
N ARG A 949 -14.32 -36.28 -2.15
CA ARG A 949 -13.16 -35.40 -2.00
C ARG A 949 -12.04 -36.14 -1.23
N PRO A 950 -10.81 -36.20 -1.75
CA PRO A 950 -9.68 -36.81 -1.04
C PRO A 950 -9.21 -35.94 0.14
N GLU A 951 -8.50 -36.55 1.09
CA GLU A 951 -7.75 -35.84 2.13
C GLU A 951 -6.37 -35.40 1.61
N GLU A 952 -6.40 -34.60 0.56
CA GLU A 952 -5.26 -33.99 -0.13
C GLU A 952 -5.51 -32.48 -0.30
N PHE A 953 -4.43 -31.67 -0.35
CA PHE A 953 -4.54 -30.23 -0.55
C PHE A 953 -5.21 -29.90 -1.89
N ALA A 954 -6.43 -29.37 -1.84
CA ALA A 954 -7.22 -29.07 -3.02
C ALA A 954 -7.94 -27.71 -2.91
N SER A 955 -8.17 -27.09 -4.07
CA SER A 955 -9.09 -25.96 -4.25
C SER A 955 -10.06 -26.35 -5.37
N VAL A 956 -11.21 -26.89 -4.97
CA VAL A 956 -12.20 -27.51 -5.87
C VAL A 956 -13.61 -27.15 -5.41
N ASP A 957 -14.45 -26.74 -6.36
CA ASP A 957 -15.88 -26.49 -6.19
C ASP A 957 -16.59 -27.79 -5.74
N GLN A 958 -17.24 -27.74 -4.58
CA GLN A 958 -17.95 -28.91 -4.04
C GLN A 958 -19.14 -29.35 -4.91
N GLY A 959 -19.72 -28.46 -5.71
CA GLY A 959 -20.81 -28.77 -6.63
C GLY A 959 -20.44 -29.79 -7.71
N ILE A 960 -19.15 -29.95 -8.02
CA ILE A 960 -18.66 -30.95 -8.99
C ILE A 960 -18.99 -32.38 -8.53
N TYR A 961 -18.93 -32.68 -7.23
CA TYR A 961 -19.25 -34.01 -6.69
C TYR A 961 -20.75 -34.33 -6.66
N GLY A 962 -21.61 -33.38 -7.03
CA GLY A 962 -23.07 -33.51 -7.03
C GLY A 962 -23.72 -32.62 -8.10
N HIS A 963 -24.43 -31.58 -7.66
CA HIS A 963 -25.38 -30.84 -8.48
C HIS A 963 -24.85 -30.32 -9.82
N LEU A 964 -23.60 -29.85 -9.94
CA LEU A 964 -23.04 -29.38 -11.23
C LEU A 964 -22.86 -30.53 -12.23
N THR A 965 -22.42 -31.70 -11.75
CA THR A 965 -22.31 -32.92 -12.56
C THR A 965 -23.69 -33.47 -12.91
N ARG A 966 -24.63 -33.48 -11.95
CA ARG A 966 -26.01 -33.91 -12.20
C ARG A 966 -26.74 -33.02 -13.20
N ARG A 967 -26.58 -31.69 -13.13
CA ARG A 967 -27.15 -30.73 -14.08
C ARG A 967 -26.66 -30.97 -15.51
N ASN A 968 -25.38 -31.30 -15.69
CA ASN A 968 -24.84 -31.66 -17.00
C ASN A 968 -25.38 -33.00 -17.53
N LEU A 969 -25.51 -34.02 -16.66
CA LEU A 969 -26.14 -35.30 -17.02
C LEU A 969 -27.64 -35.12 -17.35
N ALA A 970 -28.35 -34.24 -16.64
CA ALA A 970 -29.76 -33.93 -16.89
C ALA A 970 -29.94 -33.28 -18.27
N ALA A 971 -29.14 -32.25 -18.58
CA ALA A 971 -29.15 -31.59 -19.89
C ALA A 971 -28.83 -32.58 -21.03
N LEU A 972 -27.84 -33.46 -20.85
CA LEU A 972 -27.47 -34.47 -21.83
C LEU A 972 -28.57 -35.52 -22.04
N ALA A 973 -29.28 -35.91 -20.98
CA ALA A 973 -30.44 -36.79 -21.07
C ALA A 973 -31.60 -36.12 -21.83
N GLU A 974 -31.84 -34.82 -21.63
CA GLU A 974 -32.82 -34.06 -22.43
C GLU A 974 -32.44 -33.98 -23.91
N GLU A 975 -31.16 -33.72 -24.23
CA GLU A 975 -30.63 -33.70 -25.62
C GLU A 975 -30.87 -35.02 -26.37
N ARG A 976 -31.00 -36.14 -25.64
CA ARG A 976 -31.30 -37.48 -26.18
C ARG A 976 -32.79 -37.88 -26.10
N GLY A 977 -33.63 -37.07 -25.46
CA GLY A 977 -35.04 -37.41 -25.19
C GLY A 977 -35.25 -38.41 -24.04
N GLU A 978 -34.24 -38.66 -23.21
CA GLU A 978 -34.29 -39.54 -22.04
C GLU A 978 -35.00 -38.86 -20.84
N LEU A 979 -36.22 -38.36 -21.04
CA LEU A 979 -36.89 -37.39 -20.15
C LEU A 979 -37.05 -37.87 -18.69
N ALA A 980 -37.19 -39.18 -18.46
CA ALA A 980 -37.27 -39.76 -17.12
C ALA A 980 -35.93 -39.67 -16.37
N VAL A 981 -34.81 -39.92 -17.06
CA VAL A 981 -33.43 -39.83 -16.53
C VAL A 981 -33.08 -38.37 -16.25
N ALA A 982 -33.47 -37.46 -17.15
CA ALA A 982 -33.36 -36.02 -16.93
C ALA A 982 -34.11 -35.57 -15.67
N LEU A 983 -35.38 -36.00 -15.51
CA LEU A 983 -36.21 -35.66 -14.35
C LEU A 983 -35.64 -36.21 -13.03
N GLU A 984 -35.01 -37.38 -13.03
CA GLU A 984 -34.29 -37.92 -11.85
C GLU A 984 -33.12 -37.01 -11.48
N HIS A 985 -32.24 -36.69 -12.43
CA HIS A 985 -31.09 -35.83 -12.18
C HIS A 985 -31.51 -34.42 -11.73
N TRP A 986 -32.53 -33.80 -12.33
CA TRP A 986 -33.04 -32.49 -11.92
C TRP A 986 -33.65 -32.49 -10.51
N ARG A 987 -34.36 -33.55 -10.11
CA ARG A 987 -34.85 -33.70 -8.72
C ARG A 987 -33.70 -33.81 -7.72
N ALA A 988 -32.63 -34.53 -8.09
CA ALA A 988 -31.44 -34.62 -7.27
C ALA A 988 -30.68 -33.28 -7.17
N VAL A 989 -30.61 -32.48 -8.24
CA VAL A 989 -30.11 -31.08 -8.19
C VAL A 989 -30.95 -30.25 -7.21
N GLN A 990 -32.29 -30.32 -7.28
CA GLN A 990 -33.19 -29.58 -6.37
C GLN A 990 -33.03 -30.00 -4.89
N HIS A 991 -32.66 -31.26 -4.63
CA HIS A 991 -32.35 -31.75 -3.29
C HIS A 991 -30.95 -31.30 -2.81
N GLU A 992 -29.96 -31.24 -3.71
CA GLU A 992 -28.58 -30.84 -3.38
C GLU A 992 -28.39 -29.31 -3.34
N CYS A 993 -29.27 -28.54 -4.00
CA CYS A 993 -29.31 -27.09 -4.01
C CYS A 993 -30.76 -26.59 -3.86
N HIS A 994 -31.15 -26.24 -2.61
CA HIS A 994 -32.48 -25.75 -2.27
C HIS A 994 -32.71 -24.29 -2.71
N GLY A 995 -32.80 -24.07 -4.02
CA GLY A 995 -33.01 -22.74 -4.62
C GLY A 995 -32.77 -22.67 -6.13
N ASP A 996 -32.18 -23.70 -6.75
CA ASP A 996 -31.87 -23.72 -8.18
C ASP A 996 -33.14 -23.55 -9.05
N GLU A 997 -33.29 -22.37 -9.67
CA GLU A 997 -34.44 -22.03 -10.51
C GLU A 997 -34.51 -22.86 -11.79
N GLU A 998 -33.37 -23.30 -12.34
CA GLU A 998 -33.32 -24.10 -13.55
C GLU A 998 -33.81 -25.52 -13.27
N ALA A 999 -33.39 -26.11 -12.15
CA ALA A 999 -33.92 -27.37 -11.64
C ALA A 999 -35.41 -27.26 -11.28
N LEU A 1000 -35.84 -26.19 -10.59
CA LEU A 1000 -37.25 -25.94 -10.29
C LEU A 1000 -38.12 -25.84 -11.55
N HIS A 1001 -37.62 -25.17 -12.59
CA HIS A 1001 -38.30 -25.05 -13.88
C HIS A 1001 -38.29 -26.37 -14.66
N ALA A 1002 -37.16 -27.07 -14.71
CA ALA A 1002 -37.04 -28.35 -15.40
C ALA A 1002 -37.88 -29.47 -14.74
N VAL A 1003 -37.90 -29.57 -13.41
CA VAL A 1003 -38.78 -30.52 -12.69
C VAL A 1003 -40.25 -30.25 -12.96
N ARG A 1004 -40.68 -28.98 -13.06
CA ARG A 1004 -42.07 -28.63 -13.43
C ARG A 1004 -42.37 -28.99 -14.88
N ARG A 1005 -41.49 -28.61 -15.82
CA ARG A 1005 -41.63 -28.87 -17.26
C ARG A 1005 -41.67 -30.38 -17.56
N LEU A 1006 -40.66 -31.12 -17.14
CA LEU A 1006 -40.54 -32.55 -17.37
C LEU A 1006 -41.54 -33.35 -16.53
N GLY A 1007 -41.90 -32.89 -15.32
CA GLY A 1007 -42.95 -33.51 -14.51
C GLY A 1007 -44.31 -33.51 -15.20
N ASN A 1008 -44.63 -32.45 -15.94
CA ASN A 1008 -45.85 -32.38 -16.75
C ASN A 1008 -45.74 -33.23 -18.03
N SER A 1009 -44.54 -33.37 -18.64
CA SER A 1009 -44.33 -34.18 -19.85
C SER A 1009 -44.19 -35.68 -19.60
N ALA A 1010 -43.75 -36.09 -18.41
CA ALA A 1010 -43.80 -37.48 -17.95
C ALA A 1010 -45.17 -37.85 -17.32
N GLY A 1011 -46.07 -36.87 -17.19
CA GLY A 1011 -47.38 -36.97 -16.56
C GLY A 1011 -48.51 -37.47 -17.45
N GLY A 1012 -48.27 -38.52 -18.25
CA GLY A 1012 -49.31 -39.31 -18.93
C GLY A 1012 -49.43 -39.14 -20.45
N PRO A 1013 -50.42 -39.81 -21.08
CA PRO A 1013 -51.48 -40.61 -20.46
C PRO A 1013 -50.99 -41.93 -19.84
#